data_AF-A0A534XIY8-F1
#
_entry.id   AF-A0A534XIY8-F1
#
_cell.length_a   1.000
_cell.length_b   1.000
_cell.length_c   1.000
_cell.angle_alpha   90.00
_cell.angle_beta   90.00
_cell.angle_gamma   90.00
#
_symmetry.space_group_name_H-M   'P 1'
#
loop_
_entity.id
_entity.type
_entity.pdbx_description
1 polymer ?
#
loop_
_entity_poly.entity_id
_entity_poly.type
_entity_poly.pdbx_seq_one_letter_code
_entity_poly.pdbx_strand_id
1 'polypeptide(L)'
;MSPRRFAVIAGAAGAATAVVLTFPLVLHLRSHVLEDGSYDVYQFLWNLWWVRESLLTLHANPFRTTYLFYPDGVPLLFHTFSFTLGVASLPLQAAFGLVAAHNLLVLAAPAATVLAVGLLAREVTGDPWAALVAGLAAALAPAAVWFLPVLYLHCSYLIALLVWAWWLLQRRQRPANVGLALGLLAALVFASQEYAVMALAILVLDTLCRLVVPRMSGLGPAWLAGTLAFWSLAGAGLAALAWIALGAPASPPAPLQMLVGSGYLAGLVTPPWLVPPARAFWAVLYLGTAPLLLGGAGLVCRFPRVRFWALATGLLALMALGPRLHVHYPLTDMHLPDAGFPFTGPPGPYALAHALVPLLDFFRAPYRWIVAAEIGLAVVAALGVARLRARAESPRGRRALTAAILALVLGAGALDARGLRARLVASAVPPPYEALRSDPTPAAVLELPSGLAAGTFAAFSSLYMYYQTFHRKFLLEGTVARLPPGRQRVTERATDDLSALPYVKYVVVHRDLLATAYPPGAEQLERFAPLLDRDGELIRRAGPIEIYRLRSFRPEIVRSPEPELAHRLLAVGHAGWRARAGFFARFVLASTVFVLAAALLRRVRPPTRAAGLTLVSLALLAWLATPLVAGLMIAYSLVFFGVVERFPPGRARVAVVVALLALQVIAPIFWLPRLPGYSGSVREFVAFSTNVMLLRFWAYAYDRLRRRQPVPPRLADYGLYMFFFPAFVNGPLLSLDEFQRRRLPAYWTENANGLPRWLAEWRAFLRIALGLVLVAVAMAFVCLPGTTGYEAAASDGPGAAWGNVVRVYLCWYVGFSGWTEAAIGFGLLAGVALPENFNAPLLSYGVADFWRRWNITFGHWLRDYIYVPLGGAYPRDRRGVRRPEWRNTAAVFGFVALYHLVGGLKLLGPGYFPALSYLPWTLWAVGNTVAVLMTRGLARPARIGVLGAGVIALTVAFSCVGHATALFPPGMPLTGLWAIYRRLVPL
;
A
#
# COMPACT_ATOMS: atom_id res chain seq x y z
N MET A 1 25.87 -16.76 -22.80
CA MET A 1 24.42 -16.82 -23.10
C MET A 1 23.78 -15.45 -22.83
N SER A 2 23.02 -14.89 -23.77
CA SER A 2 22.34 -13.59 -23.56
C SER A 2 21.28 -13.67 -22.44
N PRO A 3 20.91 -12.54 -21.80
CA PRO A 3 19.82 -12.51 -20.81
C PRO A 3 18.50 -13.05 -21.36
N ARG A 4 18.15 -12.69 -22.59
CA ARG A 4 16.92 -13.18 -23.27
C ARG A 4 16.93 -14.69 -23.48
N ARG A 5 18.03 -15.25 -24.01
CA ARG A 5 18.15 -16.71 -24.22
C ARG A 5 18.06 -17.48 -22.90
N PHE A 6 18.66 -16.96 -21.83
CA PHE A 6 18.54 -17.57 -20.50
C PHE A 6 17.11 -17.58 -20.00
N ALA A 7 16.40 -16.45 -20.09
CA ALA A 7 15.01 -16.36 -19.62
C ALA A 7 14.10 -17.37 -20.33
N VAL A 8 14.29 -17.57 -21.64
CA VAL A 8 13.55 -18.58 -22.42
C VAL A 8 13.87 -20.00 -21.93
N ILE A 9 15.15 -20.35 -21.77
CA ILE A 9 15.54 -21.69 -21.31
C ILE A 9 15.08 -21.95 -19.88
N ALA A 10 15.27 -20.99 -18.97
CA ALA A 10 14.84 -21.09 -17.59
C ALA A 10 13.31 -21.21 -17.48
N GLY A 11 12.56 -20.43 -18.27
CA GLY A 11 11.11 -20.52 -18.34
C GLY A 11 10.63 -21.88 -18.86
N ALA A 12 11.24 -22.40 -19.93
CA ALA A 12 10.91 -23.71 -20.47
C ALA A 12 11.23 -24.85 -19.49
N ALA A 13 12.41 -24.81 -18.86
CA ALA A 13 12.80 -25.79 -17.85
C ALA A 13 11.86 -25.75 -16.64
N GLY A 14 11.51 -24.56 -16.16
CA GLY A 14 10.59 -24.39 -15.05
C GLY A 14 9.15 -24.80 -15.37
N ALA A 15 8.68 -24.58 -16.61
CA ALA A 15 7.39 -25.09 -17.05
C ALA A 15 7.36 -26.63 -17.10
N ALA A 16 8.44 -27.26 -17.59
CA ALA A 16 8.57 -28.72 -17.57
C ALA A 16 8.56 -29.26 -16.13
N THR A 17 9.31 -28.61 -15.22
CA THR A 17 9.29 -28.95 -13.79
C THR A 17 7.89 -28.81 -13.19
N ALA A 18 7.17 -27.74 -13.51
CA ALA A 18 5.80 -27.54 -13.03
C ALA A 18 4.87 -28.68 -13.47
N VAL A 19 4.94 -29.08 -14.75
CA VAL A 19 4.15 -30.21 -15.27
C VAL A 19 4.51 -31.50 -14.54
N VAL A 20 5.80 -31.81 -14.36
CA VAL A 20 6.22 -33.05 -13.68
C VAL A 20 5.80 -33.12 -12.22
N LEU A 21 5.87 -31.99 -11.50
CA LEU A 21 5.50 -31.92 -10.08
C LEU A 21 3.99 -32.01 -9.85
N THR A 22 3.20 -31.49 -10.79
CA THR A 22 1.74 -31.37 -10.65
C THR A 22 0.97 -32.39 -11.48
N PHE A 23 1.63 -33.23 -12.29
CA PHE A 23 0.96 -34.22 -13.14
C PHE A 23 0.02 -35.13 -12.32
N PRO A 24 -1.24 -35.37 -12.75
CA PRO A 24 -1.83 -35.01 -14.05
C PRO A 24 -2.64 -33.70 -14.08
N LEU A 25 -2.40 -32.72 -13.20
CA LEU A 25 -3.19 -31.47 -13.09
C LEU A 25 -3.42 -30.74 -14.43
N VAL A 26 -2.42 -30.73 -15.32
CA VAL A 26 -2.51 -30.07 -16.64
C VAL A 26 -3.63 -30.66 -17.52
N LEU A 27 -4.05 -31.89 -17.28
CA LEU A 27 -5.15 -32.56 -17.97
C LEU A 27 -6.52 -32.25 -17.35
N HIS A 28 -6.54 -31.71 -16.13
CA HIS A 28 -7.74 -31.51 -15.31
C HIS A 28 -7.90 -30.08 -14.78
N LEU A 29 -7.38 -29.09 -15.53
CA LEU A 29 -7.31 -27.69 -15.10
C LEU A 29 -8.63 -27.09 -14.61
N ARG A 30 -9.78 -27.55 -15.10
CA ARG A 30 -11.10 -27.01 -14.74
C ARG A 30 -11.86 -27.81 -13.70
N SER A 31 -11.50 -29.08 -13.49
CA SER A 31 -12.31 -30.04 -12.74
C SER A 31 -11.67 -30.53 -11.46
N HIS A 32 -10.36 -30.31 -11.28
CA HIS A 32 -9.62 -30.79 -10.12
C HIS A 32 -8.68 -29.72 -9.56
N VAL A 33 -8.25 -29.91 -8.33
CA VAL A 33 -7.24 -29.10 -7.64
C VAL A 33 -6.25 -29.98 -6.89
N LEU A 34 -5.08 -29.44 -6.57
CA LEU A 34 -4.13 -30.10 -5.67
C LEU A 34 -4.54 -29.86 -4.21
N GLU A 35 -4.65 -30.94 -3.45
CA GLU A 35 -5.13 -30.95 -2.06
C GLU A 35 -4.24 -31.87 -1.22
N ASP A 36 -3.84 -31.43 -0.03
CA ASP A 36 -2.86 -32.09 0.86
C ASP A 36 -3.48 -32.66 2.15
N GLY A 37 -4.80 -32.74 2.22
CA GLY A 37 -5.60 -33.11 3.39
C GLY A 37 -5.94 -31.92 4.31
N SER A 38 -5.44 -30.72 4.03
CA SER A 38 -5.65 -29.53 4.86
C SER A 38 -6.92 -28.74 4.54
N TYR A 39 -7.58 -29.01 3.41
CA TYR A 39 -8.67 -28.19 2.85
C TYR A 39 -8.31 -26.72 2.56
N ASP A 40 -7.08 -26.27 2.78
CA ASP A 40 -6.67 -24.85 2.62
C ASP A 40 -6.85 -24.37 1.17
N VAL A 41 -6.73 -25.26 0.19
CA VAL A 41 -6.90 -24.95 -1.24
C VAL A 41 -8.25 -24.28 -1.54
N TYR A 42 -9.31 -24.69 -0.84
CA TYR A 42 -10.66 -24.17 -1.01
C TYR A 42 -10.80 -22.73 -0.51
N GLN A 43 -10.10 -22.41 0.57
CA GLN A 43 -9.98 -21.04 1.05
C GLN A 43 -9.25 -20.16 0.03
N PHE A 44 -8.22 -20.66 -0.65
CA PHE A 44 -7.50 -19.89 -1.67
C PHE A 44 -8.33 -19.66 -2.93
N LEU A 45 -9.12 -20.64 -3.36
CA LEU A 45 -10.12 -20.45 -4.41
C LEU A 45 -11.11 -19.34 -4.03
N TRP A 46 -11.62 -19.36 -2.79
CA TRP A 46 -12.49 -18.30 -2.29
C TRP A 46 -11.79 -16.94 -2.26
N ASN A 47 -10.52 -16.86 -1.85
CA ASN A 47 -9.76 -15.60 -1.83
C ASN A 47 -9.65 -14.98 -3.23
N LEU A 48 -9.38 -15.79 -4.27
CA LEU A 48 -9.32 -15.32 -5.65
C LEU A 48 -10.69 -14.82 -6.13
N TRP A 49 -11.76 -15.56 -5.80
CA TRP A 49 -13.14 -15.16 -6.10
C TRP A 49 -13.51 -13.86 -5.39
N TRP A 50 -13.15 -13.73 -4.11
CA TRP A 50 -13.45 -12.54 -3.32
C TRP A 50 -12.76 -11.29 -3.87
N VAL A 51 -11.51 -11.38 -4.36
CA VAL A 51 -10.87 -10.22 -5.02
C VAL A 51 -11.64 -9.78 -6.26
N ARG A 52 -12.12 -10.72 -7.07
CA ARG A 52 -12.99 -10.41 -8.22
C ARG A 52 -14.30 -9.80 -7.77
N GLU A 53 -14.97 -10.42 -6.81
CA GLU A 53 -16.31 -10.01 -6.36
C GLU A 53 -16.26 -8.64 -5.67
N SER A 54 -15.31 -8.43 -4.77
CA SER A 54 -15.13 -7.15 -4.08
C SER A 54 -14.78 -6.01 -5.03
N LEU A 55 -13.87 -6.22 -5.99
CA LEU A 55 -13.43 -5.14 -6.90
C LEU A 55 -14.38 -4.89 -8.07
N LEU A 56 -14.91 -5.94 -8.70
CA LEU A 56 -15.64 -5.82 -9.97
C LEU A 56 -17.16 -5.88 -9.81
N THR A 57 -17.67 -6.53 -8.76
CA THR A 57 -19.12 -6.66 -8.53
C THR A 57 -19.57 -5.66 -7.47
N LEU A 58 -18.97 -5.71 -6.28
CA LEU A 58 -19.40 -4.94 -5.11
C LEU A 58 -18.78 -3.54 -5.04
N HIS A 59 -17.69 -3.29 -5.76
CA HIS A 59 -16.90 -2.05 -5.70
C HIS A 59 -16.51 -1.67 -4.25
N ALA A 60 -16.18 -2.68 -3.45
CA ALA A 60 -15.92 -2.59 -2.02
C ALA A 60 -14.45 -2.77 -1.66
N ASN A 61 -14.10 -2.49 -0.40
CA ASN A 61 -12.77 -2.75 0.12
C ASN A 61 -12.50 -4.27 0.17
N PRO A 62 -11.51 -4.80 -0.58
CA PRO A 62 -11.23 -6.24 -0.63
C PRO A 62 -10.71 -6.80 0.70
N PHE A 63 -10.22 -5.96 1.63
CA PHE A 63 -9.62 -6.39 2.89
C PHE A 63 -10.62 -6.53 4.04
N ARG A 64 -11.93 -6.43 3.79
CA ARG A 64 -12.98 -6.66 4.78
C ARG A 64 -14.20 -7.25 4.09
N THR A 65 -14.88 -8.19 4.75
CA THR A 65 -16.09 -8.81 4.20
C THR A 65 -17.15 -9.04 5.27
N THR A 66 -18.42 -8.96 4.89
CA THR A 66 -19.56 -9.48 5.67
C THR A 66 -20.02 -10.85 5.19
N TYR A 67 -19.41 -11.38 4.12
CA TYR A 67 -19.73 -12.71 3.60
C TYR A 67 -19.29 -13.84 4.52
N LEU A 68 -18.32 -13.57 5.40
CA LEU A 68 -17.89 -14.48 6.46
C LEU A 68 -18.21 -13.83 7.81
N PHE A 69 -18.58 -14.64 8.80
CA PHE A 69 -18.98 -14.17 10.13
C PHE A 69 -20.12 -13.14 10.07
N TYR A 70 -21.12 -13.39 9.21
CA TYR A 70 -22.31 -12.56 9.12
C TYR A 70 -23.11 -12.61 10.44
N PRO A 71 -23.72 -11.50 10.90
CA PRO A 71 -23.86 -10.19 10.22
C PRO A 71 -22.67 -9.25 10.37
N ASP A 72 -21.77 -9.53 11.30
CA ASP A 72 -20.82 -8.53 11.78
C ASP A 72 -19.55 -8.42 10.90
N GLY A 73 -19.26 -9.44 10.08
CA GLY A 73 -18.14 -9.48 9.13
C GLY A 73 -16.76 -9.67 9.76
N VAL A 74 -15.71 -9.74 8.95
CA VAL A 74 -14.33 -10.00 9.37
C VAL A 74 -13.30 -9.22 8.52
N PRO A 75 -12.19 -8.73 9.08
CA PRO A 75 -11.07 -8.24 8.29
C PRO A 75 -10.32 -9.42 7.63
N LEU A 76 -9.83 -9.21 6.42
CA LEU A 76 -9.00 -10.16 5.65
C LEU A 76 -7.53 -9.72 5.58
N LEU A 77 -7.18 -8.57 6.16
CA LEU A 77 -5.78 -8.18 6.33
C LEU A 77 -5.14 -9.02 7.43
N PHE A 78 -3.90 -9.48 7.24
CA PHE A 78 -3.23 -10.41 8.17
C PHE A 78 -3.88 -11.80 8.28
N HIS A 79 -4.75 -12.12 7.33
CA HIS A 79 -5.16 -13.48 6.98
C HIS A 79 -4.27 -14.01 5.83
N THR A 80 -4.43 -15.28 5.47
CA THR A 80 -3.83 -15.92 4.28
C THR A 80 -4.43 -15.42 2.96
N PHE A 81 -4.93 -14.18 2.96
CA PHE A 81 -5.51 -13.48 1.83
C PHE A 81 -4.42 -12.89 0.94
N SER A 82 -4.28 -13.43 -0.27
CA SER A 82 -3.27 -13.01 -1.23
C SER A 82 -3.86 -12.05 -2.26
N PHE A 83 -3.91 -10.75 -1.94
CA PHE A 83 -4.48 -9.73 -2.82
C PHE A 83 -3.74 -9.63 -4.16
N THR A 84 -2.40 -9.71 -4.15
CA THR A 84 -1.58 -9.66 -5.36
C THR A 84 -1.90 -10.82 -6.31
N LEU A 85 -2.01 -12.04 -5.79
CA LEU A 85 -2.38 -13.20 -6.60
C LEU A 85 -3.85 -13.14 -7.05
N GLY A 86 -4.73 -12.60 -6.21
CA GLY A 86 -6.12 -12.29 -6.58
C GLY A 86 -6.22 -11.37 -7.78
N VAL A 87 -5.51 -10.23 -7.78
CA VAL A 87 -5.48 -9.30 -8.91
C VAL A 87 -4.86 -9.96 -10.15
N ALA A 88 -3.76 -10.69 -9.98
CA ALA A 88 -3.12 -11.42 -11.08
C ALA A 88 -4.04 -12.50 -11.70
N SER A 89 -4.97 -13.06 -10.91
CA SER A 89 -5.91 -14.06 -11.38
C SER A 89 -7.09 -13.49 -12.16
N LEU A 90 -7.42 -12.19 -12.06
CA LEU A 90 -8.60 -11.60 -12.72
C LEU A 90 -8.71 -11.89 -14.23
N PRO A 91 -7.66 -11.68 -15.05
CA PRO A 91 -7.73 -12.02 -16.48
C PRO A 91 -7.86 -13.54 -16.70
N LEU A 92 -7.25 -14.36 -15.85
CA LEU A 92 -7.33 -15.83 -15.93
C LEU A 92 -8.73 -16.32 -15.56
N GLN A 93 -9.35 -15.74 -14.53
CA GLN A 93 -10.72 -16.06 -14.11
C GLN A 93 -11.71 -15.70 -15.20
N ALA A 94 -11.54 -14.55 -15.85
CA ALA A 94 -12.38 -14.12 -16.96
C ALA A 94 -12.27 -15.06 -18.17
N ALA A 95 -11.06 -15.57 -18.47
CA ALA A 95 -10.83 -16.44 -19.62
C ALA A 95 -11.16 -17.93 -19.37
N PHE A 96 -10.90 -18.44 -18.16
CA PHE A 96 -10.88 -19.88 -17.90
C PHE A 96 -11.73 -20.33 -16.70
N GLY A 97 -12.29 -19.40 -15.94
CA GLY A 97 -13.00 -19.68 -14.69
C GLY A 97 -12.09 -19.79 -13.47
N LEU A 98 -12.69 -19.87 -12.28
CA LEU A 98 -11.99 -19.78 -11.00
C LEU A 98 -10.96 -20.90 -10.77
N VAL A 99 -11.37 -22.16 -10.97
CA VAL A 99 -10.53 -23.35 -10.73
C VAL A 99 -9.33 -23.37 -11.68
N ALA A 100 -9.55 -23.12 -12.96
CA ALA A 100 -8.46 -23.06 -13.94
C ALA A 100 -7.53 -21.87 -13.70
N ALA A 101 -8.05 -20.71 -13.28
CA ALA A 101 -7.22 -19.58 -12.92
C ALA A 101 -6.30 -19.90 -11.74
N HIS A 102 -6.82 -20.56 -10.70
CA HIS A 102 -6.03 -21.04 -9.57
C HIS A 102 -4.93 -22.03 -10.03
N ASN A 103 -5.31 -23.06 -10.79
CA ASN A 103 -4.37 -24.08 -11.27
C ASN A 103 -3.28 -23.50 -12.19
N LEU A 104 -3.61 -22.50 -13.02
CA LEU A 104 -2.62 -21.81 -13.84
C LEU A 104 -1.63 -21.00 -13.00
N LEU A 105 -2.05 -20.42 -11.86
CA LEU A 105 -1.14 -19.78 -10.92
C LEU A 105 -0.22 -20.81 -10.24
N VAL A 106 -0.76 -21.97 -9.85
CA VAL A 106 0.01 -23.08 -9.29
C VAL A 106 1.07 -23.57 -10.30
N LEU A 107 0.69 -23.76 -11.56
CA LEU A 107 1.61 -24.16 -12.64
C LEU A 107 2.65 -23.08 -12.98
N ALA A 108 2.29 -21.80 -12.85
CA ALA A 108 3.22 -20.71 -13.09
C ALA A 108 4.29 -20.58 -11.99
N ALA A 109 4.00 -21.03 -10.76
CA ALA A 109 4.88 -20.80 -9.62
C ALA A 109 6.28 -21.46 -9.76
N PRO A 110 6.43 -22.77 -10.10
CA PRO A 110 7.75 -23.35 -10.30
C PRO A 110 8.52 -22.66 -11.43
N ALA A 111 7.85 -22.29 -12.53
CA ALA A 111 8.46 -21.55 -13.63
C ALA A 111 8.96 -20.17 -13.19
N ALA A 112 8.16 -19.44 -12.42
CA ALA A 112 8.53 -18.16 -11.83
C ALA A 112 9.70 -18.31 -10.86
N THR A 113 9.74 -19.37 -10.04
CA THR A 113 10.84 -19.66 -9.12
C THR A 113 12.15 -19.96 -9.85
N VAL A 114 12.13 -20.83 -10.87
CA VAL A 114 13.33 -21.12 -11.68
C VAL A 114 13.88 -19.84 -12.31
N LEU A 115 13.00 -18.99 -12.86
CA LEU A 115 13.40 -17.73 -13.47
C LEU A 115 13.93 -16.73 -12.42
N ALA A 116 13.22 -16.51 -11.32
CA ALA A 116 13.53 -15.50 -10.32
C ALA A 116 14.83 -15.83 -9.55
N VAL A 117 14.94 -17.05 -9.03
CA VAL A 117 16.15 -17.52 -8.36
C VAL A 117 17.30 -17.62 -9.36
N GLY A 118 17.02 -18.02 -10.60
CA GLY A 118 18.01 -18.01 -11.68
C GLY A 118 18.53 -16.61 -12.01
N LEU A 119 17.67 -15.58 -12.07
CA LEU A 119 18.09 -14.20 -12.28
C LEU A 119 18.97 -13.69 -11.13
N LEU A 120 18.59 -13.99 -9.89
CA LEU A 120 19.37 -13.69 -8.70
C LEU A 120 20.74 -14.37 -8.75
N ALA A 121 20.77 -15.70 -8.93
CA ALA A 121 21.99 -16.51 -9.01
C ALA A 121 22.90 -16.08 -10.17
N ARG A 122 22.33 -15.67 -11.30
CA ARG A 122 23.08 -15.13 -12.44
C ARG A 122 23.74 -13.80 -12.10
N GLU A 123 23.07 -12.93 -11.36
CA GLU A 123 23.64 -11.65 -10.91
C GLU A 123 24.83 -11.89 -9.95
N VAL A 124 24.74 -12.95 -9.13
CA VAL A 124 25.79 -13.34 -8.19
C VAL A 124 27.02 -13.92 -8.89
N THR A 125 26.77 -14.92 -9.76
CA THR A 125 27.80 -15.82 -10.31
C THR A 125 28.34 -15.35 -11.66
N GLY A 126 27.55 -14.60 -12.44
CA GLY A 126 27.83 -14.32 -13.85
C GLY A 126 27.63 -15.52 -14.79
N ASP A 127 27.34 -16.71 -14.26
CA ASP A 127 27.26 -17.94 -15.03
C ASP A 127 25.80 -18.37 -15.26
N PRO A 128 25.35 -18.48 -16.52
CA PRO A 128 23.96 -18.77 -16.84
C PRO A 128 23.51 -20.22 -16.59
N TRP A 129 24.41 -21.20 -16.56
CA TRP A 129 24.04 -22.59 -16.27
C TRP A 129 24.07 -22.87 -14.78
N ALA A 130 25.01 -22.27 -14.05
CA ALA A 130 24.96 -22.27 -12.59
C ALA A 130 23.66 -21.60 -12.08
N ALA A 131 23.26 -20.51 -12.73
CA ALA A 131 21.97 -19.87 -12.48
C ALA A 131 20.76 -20.77 -12.75
N LEU A 132 20.77 -21.53 -13.86
CA LEU A 132 19.71 -22.49 -14.15
C LEU A 132 19.63 -23.58 -13.08
N VAL A 133 20.79 -24.08 -12.64
CA VAL A 133 20.89 -25.07 -11.55
C VAL A 133 20.28 -24.52 -10.25
N ALA A 134 20.60 -23.29 -9.84
CA ALA A 134 19.97 -22.68 -8.66
C ALA A 134 18.45 -22.55 -8.80
N GLY A 135 17.98 -22.13 -9.98
CA GLY A 135 16.54 -22.03 -10.25
C GLY A 135 15.82 -23.37 -10.09
N LEU A 136 16.35 -24.42 -10.72
CA LEU A 136 15.79 -25.78 -10.63
C LEU A 136 15.86 -26.34 -9.21
N ALA A 137 17.00 -26.15 -8.53
CA ALA A 137 17.21 -26.54 -7.15
C ALA A 137 16.16 -25.92 -6.21
N ALA A 138 15.88 -24.62 -6.36
CA ALA A 138 14.88 -23.94 -5.55
C ALA A 138 13.44 -24.37 -5.89
N ALA A 139 13.13 -24.66 -7.16
CA ALA A 139 11.80 -25.11 -7.55
C ALA A 139 11.50 -26.58 -7.15
N LEU A 140 12.55 -27.39 -6.97
CA LEU A 140 12.47 -28.78 -6.52
C LEU A 140 12.72 -28.93 -5.01
N ALA A 141 12.92 -27.82 -4.29
CA ALA A 141 13.17 -27.87 -2.86
C ALA A 141 11.95 -28.43 -2.11
N PRO A 142 12.15 -29.22 -1.03
CA PRO A 142 11.06 -29.83 -0.27
C PRO A 142 9.97 -28.86 0.14
N ALA A 143 10.32 -27.66 0.63
CA ALA A 143 9.33 -26.66 0.98
C ALA A 143 8.57 -26.10 -0.24
N ALA A 144 9.26 -25.87 -1.36
CA ALA A 144 8.62 -25.42 -2.59
C ALA A 144 7.60 -26.42 -3.13
N VAL A 145 7.89 -27.73 -3.04
CA VAL A 145 7.00 -28.80 -3.49
C VAL A 145 5.84 -28.98 -2.51
N TRP A 146 6.11 -29.02 -1.21
CA TRP A 146 5.08 -29.19 -0.17
C TRP A 146 4.05 -28.06 -0.24
N PHE A 147 4.49 -26.82 -0.45
CA PHE A 147 3.58 -25.68 -0.51
C PHE A 147 2.81 -25.57 -1.83
N LEU A 148 2.92 -26.51 -2.79
CA LEU A 148 2.19 -26.51 -4.07
C LEU A 148 0.63 -26.43 -4.02
N PRO A 149 -0.07 -26.73 -2.92
CA PRO A 149 -1.50 -26.44 -2.78
C PRO A 149 -1.78 -25.16 -1.97
N VAL A 150 -0.78 -24.59 -1.29
CA VAL A 150 -0.92 -23.44 -0.38
C VAL A 150 -0.64 -22.10 -1.07
N LEU A 151 -1.60 -21.60 -1.87
CA LEU A 151 -1.39 -20.54 -2.88
C LEU A 151 -0.52 -19.33 -2.43
N TYR A 152 -0.74 -18.79 -1.22
CA TYR A 152 0.01 -17.61 -0.76
C TYR A 152 1.50 -17.91 -0.41
N LEU A 153 1.85 -19.16 -0.09
CA LEU A 153 3.23 -19.59 0.15
C LEU A 153 3.98 -19.96 -1.15
N HIS A 154 3.30 -19.99 -2.29
CA HIS A 154 3.96 -20.24 -3.58
C HIS A 154 4.63 -19.03 -4.19
N CYS A 155 4.41 -17.85 -3.62
CA CYS A 155 4.99 -16.62 -4.13
C CYS A 155 6.43 -16.40 -3.68
N SER A 156 7.16 -17.46 -3.26
CA SER A 156 8.56 -17.38 -2.82
C SER A 156 9.49 -16.81 -3.90
N TYR A 157 9.13 -16.94 -5.19
CA TYR A 157 9.82 -16.27 -6.30
C TYR A 157 9.85 -14.73 -6.15
N LEU A 158 8.88 -14.12 -5.47
CA LEU A 158 8.88 -12.68 -5.18
C LEU A 158 9.96 -12.30 -4.17
N ILE A 159 10.34 -13.18 -3.23
CA ILE A 159 11.53 -12.99 -2.37
C ILE A 159 12.75 -12.85 -3.25
N ALA A 160 12.97 -13.83 -4.15
CA ALA A 160 14.13 -13.83 -5.03
C ALA A 160 14.16 -12.62 -5.98
N LEU A 161 13.00 -12.22 -6.53
CA LEU A 161 12.90 -11.01 -7.36
C LEU A 161 13.18 -9.74 -6.57
N LEU A 162 12.67 -9.61 -5.34
CA LEU A 162 12.93 -8.45 -4.49
C LEU A 162 14.41 -8.37 -4.14
N VAL A 163 15.03 -9.47 -3.73
CA VAL A 163 16.47 -9.52 -3.43
C VAL A 163 17.30 -9.23 -4.69
N TRP A 164 16.89 -9.74 -5.86
CA TRP A 164 17.52 -9.41 -7.13
C TRP A 164 17.40 -7.92 -7.47
N ALA A 165 16.21 -7.32 -7.33
CA ALA A 165 15.97 -5.91 -7.59
C ALA A 165 16.73 -5.00 -6.61
N TRP A 166 16.79 -5.40 -5.35
CA TRP A 166 17.63 -4.78 -4.34
C TRP A 166 19.09 -4.81 -4.77
N TRP A 167 19.61 -5.97 -5.18
CA TRP A 167 21.02 -6.05 -5.59
C TRP A 167 21.30 -5.28 -6.89
N LEU A 168 20.34 -5.24 -7.80
CA LEU A 168 20.37 -4.41 -9.00
C LEU A 168 20.43 -2.91 -8.64
N LEU A 169 19.67 -2.49 -7.62
CA LEU A 169 19.75 -1.16 -7.02
C LEU A 169 21.16 -0.92 -6.46
N GLN A 170 21.70 -1.83 -5.66
CA GLN A 170 23.03 -1.68 -5.05
C GLN A 170 24.16 -1.57 -6.09
N ARG A 171 24.06 -2.31 -7.20
CA ARG A 171 25.09 -2.36 -8.25
C ARG A 171 24.99 -1.20 -9.24
N ARG A 172 23.78 -0.88 -9.71
CA ARG A 172 23.57 0.10 -10.79
C ARG A 172 23.21 1.48 -10.28
N GLN A 173 22.78 1.60 -9.02
CA GLN A 173 22.48 2.85 -8.31
C GLN A 173 21.58 3.78 -9.13
N ARG A 174 20.60 3.18 -9.82
CA ARG A 174 19.59 3.90 -10.62
C ARG A 174 18.32 4.08 -9.79
N PRO A 175 17.72 5.27 -9.76
CA PRO A 175 16.49 5.52 -9.01
C PRO A 175 15.31 4.64 -9.44
N ALA A 176 15.24 4.29 -10.74
CA ALA A 176 14.25 3.34 -11.25
C ALA A 176 14.30 1.97 -10.53
N ASN A 177 15.45 1.55 -10.03
CA ASN A 177 15.58 0.30 -9.30
C ASN A 177 15.00 0.40 -7.87
N VAL A 178 14.91 1.61 -7.29
CA VAL A 178 14.16 1.83 -6.04
C VAL A 178 12.68 1.59 -6.30
N GLY A 179 12.14 2.16 -7.37
CA GLY A 179 10.75 1.92 -7.78
C GLY A 179 10.47 0.43 -8.04
N LEU A 180 11.37 -0.28 -8.72
CA LEU A 180 11.27 -1.72 -8.93
C LEU A 180 11.28 -2.50 -7.61
N ALA A 181 12.23 -2.23 -6.72
CA ALA A 181 12.34 -2.91 -5.43
C ALA A 181 11.12 -2.62 -4.54
N LEU A 182 10.63 -1.37 -4.50
CA LEU A 182 9.42 -1.01 -3.75
C LEU A 182 8.16 -1.64 -4.34
N GLY A 183 8.05 -1.70 -5.67
CA GLY A 183 6.93 -2.38 -6.34
C GLY A 183 6.92 -3.87 -6.04
N LEU A 184 8.08 -4.52 -6.06
CA LEU A 184 8.22 -5.93 -5.67
C LEU A 184 7.98 -6.15 -4.17
N LEU A 185 8.41 -5.23 -3.31
CA LEU A 185 8.10 -5.26 -1.89
C LEU A 185 6.59 -5.14 -1.66
N ALA A 186 5.92 -4.18 -2.31
CA ALA A 186 4.47 -4.04 -2.21
C ALA A 186 3.74 -5.29 -2.72
N ALA A 187 4.14 -5.81 -3.89
CA ALA A 187 3.60 -7.05 -4.42
C ALA A 187 3.82 -8.23 -3.46
N LEU A 188 4.98 -8.31 -2.80
CA LEU A 188 5.28 -9.35 -1.83
C LEU A 188 4.46 -9.17 -0.55
N VAL A 189 4.34 -7.96 -0.01
CA VAL A 189 3.54 -7.68 1.20
C VAL A 189 2.06 -8.03 0.98
N PHE A 190 1.51 -7.71 -0.19
CA PHE A 190 0.13 -8.04 -0.56
C PHE A 190 -0.06 -9.48 -1.08
N ALA A 191 1.03 -10.21 -1.31
CA ALA A 191 0.99 -11.64 -1.63
C ALA A 191 1.15 -12.52 -0.39
N SER A 192 2.17 -12.23 0.42
CA SER A 192 2.55 -12.91 1.67
C SER A 192 3.40 -11.98 2.55
N GLN A 193 2.80 -11.50 3.64
CA GLN A 193 3.45 -10.61 4.61
C GLN A 193 4.64 -11.28 5.30
N GLU A 194 4.56 -12.60 5.54
CA GLU A 194 5.65 -13.38 6.13
C GLU A 194 6.89 -13.35 5.24
N TYR A 195 6.70 -13.55 3.93
CA TYR A 195 7.79 -13.52 2.96
C TYR A 195 8.35 -12.12 2.76
N ALA A 196 7.53 -11.07 2.91
CA ALA A 196 8.03 -9.71 2.91
C ALA A 196 9.01 -9.47 4.06
N VAL A 197 8.68 -9.93 5.27
CA VAL A 197 9.58 -9.81 6.44
C VAL A 197 10.87 -10.62 6.25
N MET A 198 10.78 -11.85 5.72
CA MET A 198 11.96 -12.66 5.41
C MET A 198 12.86 -11.99 4.36
N ALA A 199 12.28 -11.41 3.31
CA ALA A 199 13.04 -10.69 2.30
C ALA A 199 13.68 -9.41 2.87
N LEU A 200 12.95 -8.66 3.70
CA LEU A 200 13.50 -7.49 4.39
C LEU A 200 14.65 -7.87 5.32
N ALA A 201 14.60 -9.02 6.00
CA ALA A 201 15.72 -9.51 6.81
C ALA A 201 16.99 -9.73 5.96
N ILE A 202 16.86 -10.30 4.75
CA ILE A 202 17.98 -10.44 3.80
C ILE A 202 18.53 -9.06 3.38
N LEU A 203 17.64 -8.11 3.09
CA LEU A 203 18.00 -6.75 2.70
C LEU A 203 18.68 -5.97 3.83
N VAL A 204 18.21 -6.11 5.07
CA VAL A 204 18.84 -5.54 6.27
C VAL A 204 20.23 -6.13 6.44
N LEU A 205 20.37 -7.45 6.37
CA LEU A 205 21.66 -8.12 6.49
C LEU A 205 22.64 -7.64 5.41
N ASP A 206 22.22 -7.54 4.14
CA ASP A 206 23.07 -7.01 3.07
C ASP A 206 23.45 -5.54 3.31
N THR A 207 22.51 -4.71 3.80
CA THR A 207 22.78 -3.32 4.16
C THR A 207 23.85 -3.23 5.25
N LEU A 208 23.69 -3.98 6.33
CA LEU A 208 24.64 -4.03 7.45
C LEU A 208 26.01 -4.54 7.01
N CYS A 209 26.06 -5.63 6.23
CA CYS A 209 27.32 -6.15 5.70
C CYS A 209 28.04 -5.11 4.83
N ARG A 210 27.33 -4.32 4.02
CA ARG A 210 27.93 -3.25 3.21
C ARG A 210 28.44 -2.08 4.03
N LEU A 211 27.77 -1.75 5.13
CA LEU A 211 28.19 -0.69 6.05
C LEU A 211 29.44 -1.10 6.85
N VAL A 212 29.52 -2.36 7.26
CA VAL A 212 30.61 -2.88 8.11
C VAL A 212 31.82 -3.37 7.30
N VAL A 213 31.63 -3.78 6.04
CA VAL A 213 32.70 -4.33 5.18
C VAL A 213 32.99 -3.36 4.02
N PRO A 214 33.99 -2.47 4.14
CA PRO A 214 34.28 -1.42 3.15
C PRO A 214 34.58 -1.96 1.74
N ARG A 215 35.11 -3.18 1.64
CA ARG A 215 35.45 -3.85 0.37
C ARG A 215 34.23 -4.39 -0.39
N MET A 216 33.04 -4.45 0.22
CA MET A 216 31.82 -4.94 -0.44
C MET A 216 31.06 -3.85 -1.21
N SER A 217 31.54 -2.62 -1.19
CA SER A 217 30.71 -1.46 -1.48
C SER A 217 31.43 -0.36 -2.26
N GLY A 218 30.81 0.08 -3.35
CA GLY A 218 30.98 1.45 -3.83
C GLY A 218 30.02 2.37 -3.07
N LEU A 219 30.34 2.68 -1.79
CA LEU A 219 29.57 3.56 -0.89
C LEU A 219 29.61 5.02 -1.37
N GLY A 220 29.23 5.27 -2.62
CA GLY A 220 29.07 6.61 -3.16
C GLY A 220 27.78 7.27 -2.66
N PRO A 221 27.63 8.59 -2.84
CA PRO A 221 26.40 9.31 -2.51
C PRO A 221 25.14 8.72 -3.16
N ALA A 222 25.26 8.15 -4.37
CA ALA A 222 24.16 7.48 -5.08
C ALA A 222 23.69 6.18 -4.39
N TRP A 223 24.63 5.41 -3.82
CA TRP A 223 24.31 4.24 -3.01
C TRP A 223 23.52 4.64 -1.77
N LEU A 224 24.04 5.62 -1.02
CA LEU A 224 23.42 6.11 0.21
C LEU A 224 22.02 6.66 -0.07
N ALA A 225 21.88 7.49 -1.11
CA ALA A 225 20.60 8.03 -1.55
C ALA A 225 19.58 6.91 -1.88
N GLY A 226 20.00 5.87 -2.59
CA GLY A 226 19.12 4.75 -2.96
C GLY A 226 18.70 3.88 -1.81
N THR A 227 19.64 3.55 -0.94
CA THR A 227 19.37 2.77 0.27
C THR A 227 18.45 3.55 1.21
N LEU A 228 18.70 4.84 1.44
CA LEU A 228 17.82 5.68 2.25
C LEU A 228 16.43 5.84 1.63
N ALA A 229 16.35 6.15 0.33
CA ALA A 229 15.07 6.28 -0.37
C ALA A 229 14.23 5.00 -0.27
N PHE A 230 14.84 3.83 -0.50
CA PHE A 230 14.16 2.55 -0.35
C PHE A 230 13.66 2.34 1.08
N TRP A 231 14.53 2.46 2.09
CA TRP A 231 14.15 2.18 3.48
C TRP A 231 13.12 3.16 4.03
N SER A 232 13.21 4.45 3.69
CA SER A 232 12.20 5.45 4.07
C SER A 232 10.84 5.15 3.45
N LEU A 233 10.80 4.81 2.16
CA LEU A 233 9.55 4.49 1.46
C LEU A 233 8.95 3.17 1.90
N ALA A 234 9.78 2.14 2.05
CA ALA A 234 9.38 0.83 2.55
C ALA A 234 8.83 0.96 3.98
N GLY A 235 9.53 1.68 4.86
CA GLY A 235 9.11 1.94 6.23
C GLY A 235 7.78 2.68 6.30
N ALA A 236 7.59 3.74 5.51
CA ALA A 236 6.32 4.46 5.44
C ALA A 236 5.16 3.57 4.94
N GLY A 237 5.40 2.75 3.91
CA GLY A 237 4.42 1.82 3.38
C GLY A 237 4.03 0.73 4.38
N LEU A 238 5.01 0.14 5.07
CA LEU A 238 4.79 -0.86 6.12
C LEU A 238 4.10 -0.27 7.34
N ALA A 239 4.45 0.96 7.75
CA ALA A 239 3.78 1.65 8.85
C ALA A 239 2.32 1.96 8.52
N ALA A 240 2.02 2.37 7.28
CA ALA A 240 0.64 2.56 6.82
C ALA A 240 -0.16 1.25 6.83
N LEU A 241 0.46 0.14 6.43
CA LEU A 241 -0.17 -1.18 6.48
C LEU A 241 -0.37 -1.69 7.91
N ALA A 242 0.64 -1.52 8.78
CA ALA A 242 0.55 -1.82 10.19
C ALA A 242 -0.54 -0.97 10.86
N TRP A 243 -0.71 0.28 10.46
CA TRP A 243 -1.81 1.12 10.96
C TRP A 243 -3.19 0.59 10.56
N ILE A 244 -3.36 0.17 9.29
CA ILE A 244 -4.60 -0.49 8.85
C ILE A 244 -4.81 -1.80 9.65
N ALA A 245 -3.73 -2.48 10.02
CA ALA A 245 -3.73 -3.67 10.89
C ALA A 245 -4.21 -3.37 12.30
N LEU A 246 -3.64 -2.36 12.95
CA LEU A 246 -3.79 -2.05 14.37
C LEU A 246 -5.22 -1.60 14.73
N GLY A 247 -6.04 -1.26 13.73
CA GLY A 247 -7.49 -1.12 13.89
C GLY A 247 -8.24 -2.45 14.10
N ALA A 248 -7.57 -3.59 13.97
CA ALA A 248 -8.08 -4.92 14.30
C ALA A 248 -7.18 -5.51 15.41
N PRO A 249 -7.66 -5.60 16.67
CA PRO A 249 -6.92 -6.30 17.71
C PRO A 249 -6.84 -7.78 17.33
N ALA A 250 -5.73 -8.18 16.73
CA ALA A 250 -5.38 -9.57 16.58
C ALA A 250 -4.58 -9.96 17.82
N SER A 251 -5.11 -10.84 18.66
CA SER A 251 -4.35 -11.44 19.75
C SER A 251 -3.04 -12.04 19.18
N PRO A 252 -1.90 -11.89 19.86
CA PRO A 252 -0.69 -12.61 19.47
C PRO A 252 -0.99 -14.12 19.41
N PRO A 253 -0.31 -14.87 18.52
CA PRO A 253 -0.50 -16.31 18.46
C PRO A 253 -0.24 -16.93 19.83
N ALA A 254 -1.06 -17.92 20.21
CA ALA A 254 -0.85 -18.63 21.47
C ALA A 254 0.59 -19.17 21.51
N PRO A 255 1.33 -19.07 22.63
CA PRO A 255 2.72 -19.53 22.72
C PRO A 255 2.93 -20.96 22.20
N LEU A 256 1.92 -21.82 22.41
CA LEU A 256 1.89 -23.19 21.90
C LEU A 256 1.91 -23.26 20.35
N GLN A 257 1.20 -22.39 19.64
CA GLN A 257 1.20 -22.39 18.17
C GLN A 257 2.57 -22.03 17.60
N MET A 258 3.24 -21.01 18.17
CA MET A 258 4.57 -20.62 17.73
C MET A 258 5.60 -21.74 17.95
N LEU A 259 5.40 -22.49 19.02
CA LEU A 259 6.27 -23.56 19.46
C LEU A 259 6.06 -24.85 18.66
N VAL A 260 4.81 -25.23 18.41
CA VAL A 260 4.44 -26.29 17.46
C VAL A 260 4.92 -25.92 16.06
N GLY A 261 4.85 -24.64 15.66
CA GLY A 261 5.34 -24.17 14.36
C GLY A 261 6.86 -24.02 14.23
N SER A 262 7.66 -24.59 15.13
CA SER A 262 9.12 -24.47 15.13
C SER A 262 9.81 -25.68 14.47
N GLY A 263 10.94 -25.44 13.82
CA GLY A 263 11.78 -26.51 13.26
C GLY A 263 12.74 -27.15 14.26
N TYR A 264 13.49 -28.15 13.80
CA TYR A 264 14.52 -28.86 14.59
C TYR A 264 15.76 -29.12 13.72
N LEU A 265 16.91 -29.22 14.37
CA LEU A 265 18.21 -29.24 13.69
C LEU A 265 18.37 -30.44 12.75
N ALA A 266 17.97 -31.64 13.18
CA ALA A 266 18.04 -32.83 12.33
C ALA A 266 17.17 -32.68 11.07
N GLY A 267 16.06 -31.93 11.13
CA GLY A 267 15.15 -31.70 10.01
C GLY A 267 15.80 -30.95 8.85
N LEU A 268 16.83 -30.13 9.12
CA LEU A 268 17.54 -29.37 8.08
C LEU A 268 18.36 -30.26 7.13
N VAL A 269 18.78 -31.43 7.60
CA VAL A 269 19.73 -32.32 6.91
C VAL A 269 19.25 -33.75 6.75
N THR A 270 18.11 -34.13 7.32
CA THR A 270 17.54 -35.47 7.18
C THR A 270 16.65 -35.52 5.93
N PRO A 271 17.00 -36.32 4.91
CA PRO A 271 16.21 -36.44 3.70
C PRO A 271 14.79 -36.99 3.96
N PRO A 272 13.74 -36.46 3.30
CA PRO A 272 12.34 -36.89 3.49
C PRO A 272 12.10 -38.38 3.31
N TRP A 273 12.83 -39.02 2.38
CA TRP A 273 12.72 -40.44 2.06
C TRP A 273 13.36 -41.38 3.10
N LEU A 274 14.05 -40.84 4.12
CA LEU A 274 14.49 -41.58 5.31
C LEU A 274 13.52 -41.41 6.51
N VAL A 275 12.47 -40.62 6.35
CA VAL A 275 11.53 -40.26 7.42
C VAL A 275 10.18 -40.96 7.21
N PRO A 276 9.55 -41.54 8.25
CA PRO A 276 8.24 -42.17 8.12
C PRO A 276 7.13 -41.22 7.61
N PRO A 277 6.12 -41.71 6.87
CA PRO A 277 5.05 -40.87 6.29
C PRO A 277 4.26 -40.03 7.30
N ALA A 278 4.05 -40.53 8.53
CA ALA A 278 3.38 -39.79 9.60
C ALA A 278 4.13 -38.52 10.04
N ARG A 279 5.41 -38.38 9.66
CA ARG A 279 6.26 -37.21 9.94
C ARG A 279 6.50 -36.36 8.69
N ALA A 280 5.78 -36.60 7.58
CA ALA A 280 6.00 -35.96 6.28
C ALA A 280 5.87 -34.42 6.31
N PHE A 281 4.96 -33.87 7.12
CA PHE A 281 4.85 -32.40 7.31
C PHE A 281 6.18 -31.80 7.78
N TRP A 282 6.94 -32.51 8.60
CA TRP A 282 8.21 -32.06 9.17
C TRP A 282 9.43 -32.33 8.28
N ALA A 283 9.25 -33.12 7.23
CA ALA A 283 10.25 -33.31 6.19
C ALA A 283 10.41 -32.06 5.29
N VAL A 284 9.48 -31.10 5.39
CA VAL A 284 9.54 -29.79 4.72
C VAL A 284 10.75 -28.94 5.12
N LEU A 285 11.36 -29.24 6.29
CA LEU A 285 12.54 -28.53 6.80
C LEU A 285 13.82 -28.87 6.06
N TYR A 286 13.82 -29.96 5.27
CA TYR A 286 15.01 -30.44 4.61
C TYR A 286 15.49 -29.46 3.55
N LEU A 287 16.75 -29.05 3.61
CA LEU A 287 17.33 -28.06 2.71
C LEU A 287 17.58 -28.58 1.27
N GLY A 288 17.32 -29.86 1.02
CA GLY A 288 17.48 -30.51 -0.27
C GLY A 288 18.87 -31.14 -0.46
N THR A 289 18.88 -32.33 -1.06
CA THR A 289 20.07 -33.17 -1.24
C THR A 289 21.06 -32.49 -2.20
N ALA A 290 20.62 -32.08 -3.38
CA ALA A 290 21.49 -31.43 -4.37
C ALA A 290 22.02 -30.05 -3.91
N PRO A 291 21.20 -29.14 -3.36
CA PRO A 291 21.69 -27.89 -2.78
C PRO A 291 22.75 -28.07 -1.69
N LEU A 292 22.59 -29.04 -0.78
CA LEU A 292 23.57 -29.31 0.28
C LEU A 292 24.91 -29.79 -0.29
N LEU A 293 24.90 -30.77 -1.22
CA LEU A 293 26.11 -31.29 -1.86
C LEU A 293 26.86 -30.21 -2.66
N LEU A 294 26.13 -29.47 -3.49
CA LEU A 294 26.71 -28.41 -4.33
C LEU A 294 27.10 -27.17 -3.51
N GLY A 295 26.36 -26.88 -2.44
CA GLY A 295 26.65 -25.82 -1.49
C GLY A 295 27.95 -26.04 -0.73
N GLY A 296 28.24 -27.29 -0.33
CA GLY A 296 29.53 -27.68 0.26
C GLY A 296 30.72 -27.33 -0.63
N ALA A 297 30.62 -27.62 -1.95
CA ALA A 297 31.63 -27.20 -2.92
C ALA A 297 31.75 -25.67 -3.06
N GLY A 298 30.63 -24.95 -2.87
CA GLY A 298 30.58 -23.50 -2.81
C GLY A 298 31.29 -22.91 -1.58
N LEU A 299 31.13 -23.49 -0.40
CA LEU A 299 31.72 -23.02 0.87
C LEU A 299 33.26 -23.10 0.88
N VAL A 300 33.85 -24.04 0.15
CA VAL A 300 35.31 -24.14 -0.04
C VAL A 300 35.87 -22.97 -0.87
N CYS A 301 35.02 -22.18 -1.53
CA CYS A 301 35.43 -21.03 -2.34
C CYS A 301 35.63 -19.76 -1.48
N ARG A 302 36.84 -19.18 -1.48
CA ARG A 302 37.18 -17.96 -0.71
C ARG A 302 36.70 -16.64 -1.33
N PHE A 303 35.45 -16.55 -1.78
CA PHE A 303 34.89 -15.28 -2.27
C PHE A 303 34.10 -14.54 -1.18
N PRO A 304 34.26 -13.21 -1.03
CA PRO A 304 33.45 -12.41 -0.11
C PRO A 304 31.93 -12.57 -0.31
N ARG A 305 31.48 -12.82 -1.54
CA ARG A 305 30.07 -13.06 -1.88
C ARG A 305 29.52 -14.38 -1.33
N VAL A 306 30.34 -15.45 -1.30
CA VAL A 306 29.94 -16.75 -0.73
C VAL A 306 29.68 -16.60 0.78
N ARG A 307 30.52 -15.83 1.48
CA ARG A 307 30.39 -15.61 2.93
C ARG A 307 29.06 -14.94 3.30
N PHE A 308 28.64 -13.92 2.54
CA PHE A 308 27.33 -13.30 2.75
C PHE A 308 26.18 -14.30 2.58
N TRP A 309 26.14 -15.02 1.46
CA TRP A 309 25.06 -15.96 1.17
C TRP A 309 25.05 -17.15 2.13
N ALA A 310 26.21 -17.66 2.52
CA ALA A 310 26.34 -18.70 3.54
C ALA A 310 25.84 -18.22 4.92
N LEU A 311 26.24 -17.01 5.33
CA LEU A 311 25.78 -16.41 6.59
C LEU A 311 24.27 -16.17 6.58
N ALA A 312 23.74 -15.60 5.49
CA ALA A 312 22.31 -15.35 5.32
C ALA A 312 21.53 -16.67 5.39
N THR A 313 21.97 -17.69 4.65
CA THR A 313 21.36 -19.03 4.65
C THR A 313 21.36 -19.64 6.06
N GLY A 314 22.50 -19.60 6.75
CA GLY A 314 22.62 -20.12 8.10
C GLY A 314 21.72 -19.40 9.10
N LEU A 315 21.69 -18.06 9.06
CA LEU A 315 20.82 -17.26 9.92
C LEU A 315 19.34 -17.57 9.67
N LEU A 316 18.90 -17.62 8.41
CA LEU A 316 17.52 -17.92 8.05
C LEU A 316 17.12 -19.36 8.43
N ALA A 317 18.02 -20.33 8.27
CA ALA A 317 17.79 -21.70 8.72
C ALA A 317 17.68 -21.78 10.26
N LEU A 318 18.50 -21.02 11.00
CA LEU A 318 18.39 -20.93 12.46
C LEU A 318 17.10 -20.23 12.91
N MET A 319 16.63 -19.22 12.17
CA MET A 319 15.31 -18.62 12.41
C MET A 319 14.18 -19.63 12.22
N ALA A 320 14.34 -20.61 11.31
CA ALA A 320 13.37 -21.68 11.10
C ALA A 320 13.22 -22.62 12.30
N LEU A 321 14.23 -22.70 13.16
CA LEU A 321 14.19 -23.50 14.39
C LEU A 321 13.30 -22.88 15.49
N GLY A 322 12.86 -21.64 15.32
CA GLY A 322 11.96 -20.98 16.26
C GLY A 322 12.63 -20.51 17.56
N PRO A 323 11.83 -20.11 18.56
CA PRO A 323 12.31 -19.44 19.77
C PRO A 323 13.16 -20.34 20.67
N ARG A 324 13.04 -21.67 20.56
CA ARG A 324 13.77 -22.66 21.35
C ARG A 324 14.48 -23.62 20.40
N LEU A 325 15.76 -23.89 20.64
CA LEU A 325 16.54 -24.80 19.79
C LEU A 325 16.34 -26.26 20.20
N HIS A 326 16.04 -27.10 19.21
CA HIS A 326 15.84 -28.55 19.39
C HIS A 326 16.64 -29.35 18.37
N VAL A 327 17.19 -30.49 18.79
CA VAL A 327 17.97 -31.39 17.91
C VAL A 327 17.04 -32.33 17.13
N HIS A 328 16.11 -32.98 17.83
CA HIS A 328 15.14 -33.91 17.27
C HIS A 328 13.71 -33.41 17.46
N TYR A 329 12.79 -33.87 16.61
CA TYR A 329 11.38 -33.53 16.72
C TYR A 329 10.77 -34.16 17.99
N PRO A 330 10.21 -33.38 18.92
CA PRO A 330 9.78 -33.89 20.22
C PRO A 330 8.40 -34.57 20.25
N LEU A 331 7.62 -34.52 19.16
CA LEU A 331 6.22 -34.98 19.15
C LEU A 331 6.08 -36.23 18.28
N THR A 332 6.21 -37.43 18.87
CA THR A 332 6.01 -38.68 18.12
C THR A 332 4.55 -39.07 17.93
N ASP A 333 3.63 -38.62 18.80
CA ASP A 333 2.20 -38.94 18.73
C ASP A 333 1.33 -37.74 19.10
N MET A 334 0.43 -37.31 18.21
CA MET A 334 -0.40 -36.10 18.35
C MET A 334 -1.68 -36.29 19.19
N HIS A 335 -1.73 -37.32 20.05
CA HIS A 335 -2.81 -37.50 21.00
C HIS A 335 -2.31 -37.08 22.38
N LEU A 336 -2.76 -35.93 22.90
CA LEU A 336 -3.07 -35.69 24.34
C LEU A 336 -3.38 -34.19 24.63
N PRO A 337 -4.53 -33.88 25.27
CA PRO A 337 -4.89 -32.52 25.69
C PRO A 337 -4.21 -32.00 26.97
N ASP A 338 -3.62 -32.87 27.81
CA ASP A 338 -3.33 -32.52 29.22
C ASP A 338 -1.86 -32.58 29.67
N ALA A 339 -0.89 -32.79 28.76
CA ALA A 339 0.52 -32.84 29.13
C ALA A 339 1.19 -31.47 28.97
N GLY A 340 1.64 -30.87 30.08
CA GLY A 340 2.55 -29.73 30.05
C GLY A 340 3.78 -30.06 29.18
N PHE A 341 3.91 -29.38 28.03
CA PHE A 341 4.93 -29.70 27.03
C PHE A 341 6.33 -29.25 27.47
N PRO A 342 7.34 -30.13 27.57
CA PRO A 342 8.70 -29.74 27.91
C PRO A 342 9.45 -29.28 26.65
N PHE A 343 9.19 -28.07 26.18
CA PHE A 343 10.07 -27.44 25.18
C PHE A 343 11.33 -26.88 25.86
N THR A 344 12.22 -27.80 26.26
CA THR A 344 13.44 -27.52 27.04
C THR A 344 14.64 -27.38 26.11
N GLY A 345 14.70 -26.27 25.37
CA GLY A 345 15.86 -25.88 24.54
C GLY A 345 16.44 -24.53 24.98
N PRO A 346 17.73 -24.24 24.74
CA PRO A 346 18.24 -22.87 24.89
C PRO A 346 17.52 -21.94 23.90
N PRO A 347 17.39 -20.63 24.22
CA PRO A 347 16.75 -19.67 23.33
C PRO A 347 17.51 -19.57 22.00
N GLY A 348 16.78 -19.65 20.89
CA GLY A 348 17.32 -19.47 19.54
C GLY A 348 17.36 -18.01 19.10
N PRO A 349 17.99 -17.69 17.96
CA PRO A 349 18.04 -16.32 17.43
C PRO A 349 16.66 -15.75 17.12
N TYR A 350 15.66 -16.60 16.85
CA TYR A 350 14.28 -16.19 16.67
C TYR A 350 13.69 -15.53 17.92
N ALA A 351 14.02 -16.02 19.13
CA ALA A 351 13.50 -15.43 20.37
C ALA A 351 13.99 -14.00 20.55
N LEU A 352 15.26 -13.74 20.25
CA LEU A 352 15.83 -12.39 20.28
C LEU A 352 15.19 -11.51 19.20
N ALA A 353 15.07 -12.01 17.97
CA ALA A 353 14.44 -11.26 16.90
C ALA A 353 12.98 -10.90 17.23
N HIS A 354 12.21 -11.85 17.76
CA HIS A 354 10.83 -11.66 18.19
C HIS A 354 10.71 -10.60 19.29
N ALA A 355 11.65 -10.56 20.25
CA ALA A 355 11.67 -9.53 21.29
C ALA A 355 12.00 -8.12 20.76
N LEU A 356 12.79 -8.02 19.68
CA LEU A 356 13.28 -6.75 19.15
C LEU A 356 12.43 -6.20 17.98
N VAL A 357 11.69 -7.04 17.28
CA VAL A 357 11.00 -6.69 16.03
C VAL A 357 9.50 -6.97 16.17
N PRO A 358 8.67 -5.95 16.47
CA PRO A 358 7.23 -6.12 16.67
C PRO A 358 6.47 -6.74 15.47
N LEU A 359 7.02 -6.62 14.26
CA LEU A 359 6.47 -7.28 13.07
C LEU A 359 6.49 -8.82 13.15
N LEU A 360 7.34 -9.40 14.02
CA LEU A 360 7.42 -10.84 14.23
C LEU A 360 6.31 -11.40 15.14
N ASP A 361 5.60 -10.56 15.89
CA ASP A 361 4.38 -10.95 16.62
C ASP A 361 3.29 -11.47 15.67
N PHE A 362 3.41 -11.18 14.37
CA PHE A 362 2.52 -11.73 13.36
C PHE A 362 2.76 -13.25 13.10
N PHE A 363 3.98 -13.74 13.32
CA PHE A 363 4.39 -15.07 12.88
C PHE A 363 3.94 -16.18 13.83
N ARG A 364 3.24 -17.17 13.27
CA ARG A 364 2.80 -18.37 14.00
C ARG A 364 3.56 -19.65 13.63
N ALA A 365 4.37 -19.59 12.57
CA ALA A 365 5.06 -20.76 12.02
C ALA A 365 6.52 -20.43 11.68
N PRO A 366 7.41 -20.35 12.68
CA PRO A 366 8.84 -20.13 12.47
C PRO A 366 9.47 -21.04 11.41
N TYR A 367 9.07 -22.31 11.27
CA TYR A 367 9.66 -23.24 10.29
C TYR A 367 9.68 -22.69 8.84
N ARG A 368 8.75 -21.80 8.48
CA ARG A 368 8.63 -21.22 7.12
C ARG A 368 9.83 -20.38 6.69
N TRP A 369 10.66 -19.92 7.64
CA TRP A 369 11.94 -19.27 7.33
C TRP A 369 12.87 -20.16 6.50
N ILE A 370 12.63 -21.48 6.48
CA ILE A 370 13.34 -22.42 5.62
C ILE A 370 13.25 -22.06 4.13
N VAL A 371 12.12 -21.51 3.67
CA VAL A 371 11.93 -21.14 2.25
C VAL A 371 12.94 -20.08 1.82
N ALA A 372 13.20 -19.09 2.69
CA ALA A 372 14.20 -18.07 2.42
C ALA A 372 15.63 -18.65 2.51
N ALA A 373 15.86 -19.60 3.41
CA ALA A 373 17.13 -20.30 3.54
C ALA A 373 17.44 -21.15 2.29
N GLU A 374 16.47 -21.86 1.73
CA GLU A 374 16.60 -22.65 0.50
C GLU A 374 16.99 -21.77 -0.71
N ILE A 375 16.38 -20.59 -0.84
CA ILE A 375 16.78 -19.61 -1.88
C ILE A 375 18.25 -19.21 -1.69
N GLY A 376 18.66 -18.93 -0.46
CA GLY A 376 20.05 -18.61 -0.14
C GLY A 376 21.00 -19.76 -0.47
N LEU A 377 20.65 -20.98 -0.08
CA LEU A 377 21.44 -22.18 -0.33
C LEU A 377 21.55 -22.48 -1.83
N ALA A 378 20.48 -22.29 -2.60
CA ALA A 378 20.51 -22.41 -4.05
C ALA A 378 21.52 -21.43 -4.69
N VAL A 379 21.64 -20.21 -4.17
CA VAL A 379 22.66 -19.24 -4.60
C VAL A 379 24.08 -19.70 -4.22
N VAL A 380 24.28 -20.26 -3.02
CA VAL A 380 25.57 -20.84 -2.60
C VAL A 380 25.95 -22.03 -3.49
N ALA A 381 25.00 -22.92 -3.79
CA ALA A 381 25.18 -24.04 -4.71
C ALA A 381 25.57 -23.56 -6.12
N ALA A 382 24.93 -22.53 -6.64
CA ALA A 382 25.31 -21.94 -7.93
C ALA A 382 26.75 -21.39 -7.92
N LEU A 383 27.21 -20.78 -6.83
CA LEU A 383 28.61 -20.36 -6.70
C LEU A 383 29.57 -21.55 -6.78
N GLY A 384 29.24 -22.67 -6.14
CA GLY A 384 29.99 -23.93 -6.25
C GLY A 384 30.01 -24.48 -7.69
N VAL A 385 28.85 -24.53 -8.34
CA VAL A 385 28.72 -24.98 -9.74
C VAL A 385 29.52 -24.10 -10.70
N ALA A 386 29.45 -22.77 -10.55
CA ALA A 386 30.21 -21.84 -11.37
C ALA A 386 31.72 -22.08 -11.24
N ARG A 387 32.21 -22.35 -10.02
CA ARG A 387 33.62 -22.67 -9.77
C ARG A 387 34.03 -23.99 -10.41
N LEU A 388 33.25 -25.06 -10.22
CA LEU A 388 33.53 -26.38 -10.80
C LEU A 388 33.60 -26.29 -12.33
N ARG A 389 32.66 -25.55 -12.94
CA ARG A 389 32.63 -25.35 -14.39
C ARG A 389 33.78 -24.49 -14.90
N ALA A 390 34.27 -23.55 -14.09
CA ALA A 390 35.46 -22.76 -14.42
C ALA A 390 36.76 -23.59 -14.37
N ARG A 391 36.81 -24.68 -13.57
CA ARG A 391 37.96 -25.61 -13.53
C ARG A 391 38.02 -26.59 -14.69
N ALA A 392 36.91 -26.83 -15.38
CA ALA A 392 36.90 -27.68 -16.56
C ALA A 392 37.65 -27.00 -17.73
N GLU A 393 38.77 -27.61 -18.13
CA GLU A 393 39.70 -27.11 -19.15
C GLU A 393 39.13 -27.19 -20.57
N SER A 394 38.40 -28.27 -20.88
CA SER A 394 37.82 -28.47 -22.22
C SER A 394 36.34 -28.07 -22.32
N PRO A 395 35.89 -27.53 -23.47
CA PRO A 395 34.47 -27.26 -23.70
C PRO A 395 33.57 -28.49 -23.59
N ARG A 396 34.07 -29.67 -23.99
CA ARG A 396 33.37 -30.96 -23.86
C ARG A 396 33.23 -31.37 -22.39
N GLY A 397 34.31 -31.27 -21.61
CA GLY A 397 34.30 -31.55 -20.16
C GLY A 397 33.35 -30.62 -19.42
N ARG A 398 33.31 -29.33 -19.77
CA ARG A 398 32.36 -28.37 -19.19
C ARG A 398 30.89 -28.73 -19.49
N ARG A 399 30.59 -29.21 -20.71
CA ARG A 399 29.23 -29.67 -21.08
C ARG A 399 28.84 -30.94 -20.32
N ALA A 400 29.73 -31.94 -20.29
CA ALA A 400 29.51 -33.19 -19.55
C ALA A 400 29.27 -32.94 -18.05
N LEU A 401 30.09 -32.10 -17.43
CA LEU A 401 29.92 -31.68 -16.04
C LEU A 401 28.58 -30.96 -15.81
N THR A 402 28.19 -30.07 -16.73
CA THR A 402 26.89 -29.36 -16.63
C THR A 402 25.73 -30.36 -16.70
N ALA A 403 25.80 -31.32 -17.62
CA ALA A 403 24.78 -32.36 -17.76
C ALA A 403 24.70 -33.24 -16.51
N ALA A 404 25.84 -33.66 -15.96
CA ALA A 404 25.90 -34.44 -14.72
C ALA A 404 25.31 -33.69 -13.52
N ILE A 405 25.62 -32.39 -13.37
CA ILE A 405 25.05 -31.55 -12.30
C ILE A 405 23.54 -31.38 -12.48
N LEU A 406 23.06 -31.15 -13.70
CA LEU A 406 21.62 -31.06 -13.97
C LEU A 406 20.91 -32.39 -13.67
N ALA A 407 21.50 -33.52 -14.05
CA ALA A 407 20.98 -34.84 -13.73
C ALA A 407 20.93 -35.08 -12.21
N LEU A 408 21.97 -34.67 -11.47
CA LEU A 408 21.98 -34.72 -10.00
C LEU A 408 20.85 -33.88 -9.40
N VAL A 409 20.66 -32.64 -9.85
CA VAL A 409 19.62 -31.73 -9.32
C VAL A 409 18.22 -32.28 -9.60
N LEU A 410 17.98 -32.77 -10.82
CA LEU A 410 16.69 -33.35 -11.19
C LEU A 410 16.43 -34.67 -10.46
N GLY A 411 17.42 -35.57 -10.40
CA GLY A 411 17.28 -36.87 -9.77
C GLY A 411 17.13 -36.78 -8.25
N ALA A 412 18.00 -36.00 -7.59
CA ALA A 412 17.94 -35.80 -6.15
C ALA A 412 16.68 -35.00 -5.76
N GLY A 413 16.33 -33.95 -6.51
CA GLY A 413 15.10 -33.20 -6.28
C GLY A 413 13.84 -34.04 -6.45
N ALA A 414 13.80 -34.94 -7.44
CA ALA A 414 12.68 -35.87 -7.61
C ALA A 414 12.57 -36.86 -6.43
N LEU A 415 13.71 -37.29 -5.88
CA LEU A 415 13.77 -38.16 -4.71
C LEU A 415 13.34 -37.42 -3.43
N ASP A 416 13.80 -36.19 -3.24
CA ASP A 416 13.42 -35.34 -2.10
C ASP A 416 11.94 -34.96 -2.12
N ALA A 417 11.37 -34.78 -3.31
CA ALA A 417 9.95 -34.51 -3.53
C ALA A 417 9.04 -35.74 -3.34
N ARG A 418 9.62 -36.95 -3.15
CA ARG A 418 8.86 -38.19 -3.03
C ARG A 418 8.07 -38.19 -1.73
N GLY A 419 6.75 -38.34 -1.82
CA GLY A 419 5.85 -38.33 -0.66
C GLY A 419 5.40 -36.96 -0.17
N LEU A 420 5.91 -35.87 -0.77
CA LEU A 420 5.48 -34.48 -0.47
C LEU A 420 4.43 -33.96 -1.45
N ARG A 421 4.09 -34.73 -2.49
CA ARG A 421 3.16 -34.30 -3.54
C ARG A 421 1.72 -34.36 -3.05
N ALA A 422 1.01 -33.25 -3.22
CA ALA A 422 -0.43 -33.16 -3.01
C ALA A 422 -1.19 -34.11 -3.94
N ARG A 423 -2.39 -34.52 -3.50
CA ARG A 423 -3.30 -35.38 -4.27
C ARG A 423 -4.16 -34.52 -5.19
N LEU A 424 -4.54 -35.09 -6.33
CA LEU A 424 -5.48 -34.44 -7.24
C LEU A 424 -6.91 -34.82 -6.82
N VAL A 425 -7.72 -33.81 -6.45
CA VAL A 425 -9.09 -34.00 -5.95
C VAL A 425 -10.07 -33.23 -6.82
N ALA A 426 -11.25 -33.80 -7.09
CA ALA A 426 -12.30 -33.15 -7.86
C ALA A 426 -12.83 -31.92 -7.10
N SER A 427 -13.00 -30.80 -7.81
CA SER A 427 -13.47 -29.53 -7.24
C SER A 427 -14.94 -29.23 -7.53
N ALA A 428 -15.74 -30.22 -7.92
CA ALA A 428 -17.15 -30.01 -8.21
C ALA A 428 -17.93 -29.64 -6.94
N VAL A 429 -18.74 -28.57 -7.02
CA VAL A 429 -19.67 -28.23 -5.94
C VAL A 429 -20.80 -29.28 -5.92
N PRO A 430 -21.18 -29.83 -4.74
CA PRO A 430 -22.17 -30.90 -4.69
C PRO A 430 -23.54 -30.48 -5.23
N PRO A 431 -24.25 -31.36 -5.97
CA PRO A 431 -25.53 -31.01 -6.63
C PRO A 431 -26.62 -30.41 -5.72
N PRO A 432 -26.76 -30.79 -4.44
CA PRO A 432 -27.74 -30.14 -3.54
C PRO A 432 -27.60 -28.62 -3.42
N TYR A 433 -26.39 -28.07 -3.59
CA TYR A 433 -26.15 -26.62 -3.51
C TYR A 433 -26.84 -25.81 -4.62
N GLU A 434 -27.32 -26.45 -5.68
CA GLU A 434 -28.14 -25.78 -6.70
C GLU A 434 -29.40 -25.16 -6.09
N ALA A 435 -29.99 -25.78 -5.05
CA ALA A 435 -31.15 -25.25 -4.34
C ALA A 435 -30.85 -23.91 -3.64
N LEU A 436 -29.64 -23.73 -3.10
CA LEU A 436 -29.19 -22.47 -2.50
C LEU A 436 -28.87 -21.42 -3.58
N ARG A 437 -28.29 -21.84 -4.71
CA ARG A 437 -27.96 -20.96 -5.83
C ARG A 437 -29.21 -20.42 -6.54
N SER A 438 -30.24 -21.25 -6.71
CA SER A 438 -31.48 -20.86 -7.39
C SER A 438 -32.33 -19.87 -6.60
N ASP A 439 -32.09 -19.78 -5.29
CA ASP A 439 -32.79 -18.83 -4.42
C ASP A 439 -32.12 -17.44 -4.51
N PRO A 440 -32.81 -16.36 -4.92
CA PRO A 440 -32.22 -15.03 -4.99
C PRO A 440 -32.22 -14.30 -3.63
N THR A 441 -32.95 -14.78 -2.60
CA THR A 441 -33.09 -14.06 -1.34
C THR A 441 -31.75 -13.94 -0.60
N PRO A 442 -31.27 -12.75 -0.21
CA PRO A 442 -30.12 -12.62 0.67
C PRO A 442 -30.39 -13.36 1.98
N ALA A 443 -29.49 -14.26 2.36
CA ALA A 443 -29.62 -15.05 3.59
C ALA A 443 -28.27 -15.61 4.01
N ALA A 444 -28.17 -16.01 5.27
CA ALA A 444 -27.05 -16.77 5.78
C ALA A 444 -27.31 -18.28 5.75
N VAL A 445 -26.24 -19.06 5.66
CA VAL A 445 -26.22 -20.53 5.65
C VAL A 445 -25.41 -21.01 6.84
N LEU A 446 -25.98 -21.97 7.55
CA LEU A 446 -25.33 -22.73 8.61
C LEU A 446 -24.88 -24.08 8.04
N GLU A 447 -23.60 -24.40 8.17
CA GLU A 447 -22.99 -25.61 7.62
C GLU A 447 -22.53 -26.52 8.76
N LEU A 448 -22.85 -27.82 8.68
CA LEU A 448 -22.50 -28.85 9.66
C LEU A 448 -21.77 -30.03 8.98
N PRO A 449 -20.68 -30.56 9.54
CA PRO A 449 -20.07 -30.16 10.80
C PRO A 449 -19.33 -28.82 10.69
N SER A 450 -19.33 -28.07 11.78
CA SER A 450 -18.48 -26.89 11.98
C SER A 450 -17.20 -27.30 12.72
N GLY A 451 -16.15 -26.49 12.66
CA GLY A 451 -14.90 -26.74 13.38
C GLY A 451 -13.76 -27.27 12.51
N LEU A 452 -12.92 -28.14 13.10
CA LEU A 452 -11.71 -28.68 12.48
C LEU A 452 -11.94 -30.10 11.95
N ALA A 453 -11.15 -30.53 10.97
CA ALA A 453 -11.07 -31.93 10.61
C ALA A 453 -10.16 -32.67 11.62
N ALA A 454 -10.70 -33.70 12.27
CA ALA A 454 -10.06 -34.54 13.27
C ALA A 454 -8.71 -35.08 12.79
N GLY A 455 -7.71 -35.03 13.67
CA GLY A 455 -6.33 -35.45 13.35
C GLY A 455 -5.55 -34.45 12.49
N THR A 456 -6.12 -33.27 12.16
CA THR A 456 -5.46 -32.21 11.39
C THR A 456 -5.72 -30.82 12.00
N PHE A 457 -5.02 -29.80 11.49
CA PHE A 457 -5.32 -28.38 11.79
C PHE A 457 -6.28 -27.74 10.77
N ALA A 458 -6.87 -28.55 9.87
CA ALA A 458 -7.74 -28.09 8.79
C ALA A 458 -9.11 -27.66 9.29
N ALA A 459 -9.71 -26.64 8.67
CA ALA A 459 -11.07 -26.20 9.01
C ALA A 459 -12.04 -26.49 7.86
N PHE A 460 -13.15 -27.19 8.14
CA PHE A 460 -14.19 -27.45 7.14
C PHE A 460 -14.78 -26.18 6.53
N SER A 461 -14.75 -25.08 7.30
CA SER A 461 -15.16 -23.76 6.83
C SER A 461 -14.41 -23.30 5.57
N SER A 462 -13.22 -23.82 5.26
CA SER A 462 -12.52 -23.56 3.99
C SER A 462 -13.27 -24.14 2.78
N LEU A 463 -13.82 -25.34 2.93
CA LEU A 463 -14.64 -25.99 1.90
C LEU A 463 -15.96 -25.23 1.70
N TYR A 464 -16.61 -24.84 2.79
CA TYR A 464 -17.86 -24.07 2.74
C TYR A 464 -17.66 -22.67 2.14
N MET A 465 -16.51 -22.04 2.41
CA MET A 465 -16.10 -20.84 1.69
C MET A 465 -16.05 -21.09 0.19
N TYR A 466 -15.43 -22.18 -0.28
CA TYR A 466 -15.45 -22.49 -1.71
C TYR A 466 -16.87 -22.66 -2.27
N TYR A 467 -17.77 -23.35 -1.57
CA TYR A 467 -19.17 -23.47 -1.99
C TYR A 467 -19.90 -22.12 -2.02
N GLN A 468 -19.56 -21.17 -1.15
CA GLN A 468 -20.09 -19.81 -1.20
C GLN A 468 -19.76 -19.10 -2.53
N THR A 469 -18.67 -19.44 -3.22
CA THR A 469 -18.38 -18.87 -4.55
C THR A 469 -19.46 -19.22 -5.59
N PHE A 470 -20.21 -20.29 -5.34
CA PHE A 470 -21.29 -20.80 -6.18
C PHE A 470 -22.66 -20.25 -5.76
N HIS A 471 -23.02 -20.38 -4.48
CA HIS A 471 -24.36 -20.00 -4.00
C HIS A 471 -24.48 -18.55 -3.49
N ARG A 472 -23.35 -17.87 -3.23
CA ARG A 472 -23.24 -16.44 -2.83
C ARG A 472 -24.01 -16.02 -1.57
N LYS A 473 -24.45 -16.96 -0.75
CA LYS A 473 -25.13 -16.70 0.54
C LYS A 473 -24.10 -16.43 1.64
N PHE A 474 -24.47 -15.70 2.68
CA PHE A 474 -23.57 -15.39 3.79
C PHE A 474 -23.23 -16.63 4.63
N LEU A 475 -22.04 -16.68 5.22
CA LEU A 475 -21.63 -17.76 6.13
C LEU A 475 -21.52 -17.24 7.56
N LEU A 476 -21.92 -18.08 8.52
CA LEU A 476 -21.87 -17.77 9.95
C LEU A 476 -20.43 -17.81 10.49
N GLU A 477 -19.55 -18.49 9.78
CA GLU A 477 -18.13 -18.62 10.08
C GLU A 477 -17.30 -18.72 8.80
N GLY A 478 -15.99 -18.77 8.95
CA GLY A 478 -15.05 -18.90 7.84
C GLY A 478 -13.66 -19.24 8.37
N THR A 479 -12.80 -19.81 7.54
CA THR A 479 -11.41 -20.00 7.92
C THR A 479 -10.70 -18.65 7.85
N VAL A 480 -10.31 -18.14 9.01
CA VAL A 480 -9.48 -16.94 9.16
C VAL A 480 -8.25 -17.27 9.99
N ALA A 481 -7.13 -16.60 9.71
CA ALA A 481 -5.88 -16.90 10.40
C ALA A 481 -5.95 -16.45 11.87
N ARG A 482 -6.80 -15.47 12.17
CA ARG A 482 -7.01 -14.86 13.47
C ARG A 482 -8.48 -14.49 13.61
N LEU A 483 -9.11 -15.02 14.65
CA LEU A 483 -10.49 -14.72 14.96
C LEU A 483 -10.52 -13.38 15.73
N PRO A 484 -11.29 -12.36 15.29
CA PRO A 484 -11.36 -11.10 16.02
C PRO A 484 -11.94 -11.30 17.43
N PRO A 485 -11.57 -10.46 18.42
CA PRO A 485 -12.13 -10.52 19.76
C PRO A 485 -13.66 -10.45 19.75
N GLY A 486 -14.28 -11.33 20.54
CA GLY A 486 -15.74 -11.44 20.62
C GLY A 486 -16.38 -12.22 19.46
N ARG A 487 -15.60 -12.79 18.53
CA ARG A 487 -16.13 -13.72 17.52
C ARG A 487 -15.91 -15.16 17.95
N GLN A 488 -16.88 -16.01 17.63
CA GLN A 488 -16.91 -17.43 17.98
C GLN A 488 -17.27 -18.26 16.74
N ARG A 489 -16.66 -19.44 16.65
CA ARG A 489 -17.07 -20.47 15.69
C ARG A 489 -18.49 -20.95 16.01
N VAL A 490 -19.18 -21.55 15.05
CA VAL A 490 -20.55 -22.02 15.29
C VAL A 490 -20.60 -23.01 16.46
N THR A 491 -19.64 -23.93 16.55
CA THR A 491 -19.54 -24.89 17.66
C THR A 491 -19.38 -24.25 19.04
N GLU A 492 -18.81 -23.03 19.09
CA GLU A 492 -18.54 -22.29 20.32
C GLU A 492 -19.69 -21.36 20.72
N ARG A 493 -20.69 -21.18 19.84
CA ARG A 493 -21.87 -20.36 20.11
C ARG A 493 -22.88 -21.16 20.94
N ALA A 494 -23.46 -20.50 21.94
CA ALA A 494 -24.67 -20.97 22.59
C ALA A 494 -25.85 -20.84 21.60
N THR A 495 -26.08 -21.89 20.81
CA THR A 495 -27.12 -21.94 19.77
C THR A 495 -28.14 -23.00 20.15
N ASP A 496 -28.83 -22.78 21.27
CA ASP A 496 -29.86 -23.71 21.76
C ASP A 496 -31.25 -23.37 21.19
N ASP A 497 -31.32 -22.32 20.37
CA ASP A 497 -32.51 -21.89 19.65
C ASP A 497 -32.16 -21.27 18.29
N LEU A 498 -32.64 -21.88 17.19
CA LEU A 498 -32.43 -21.37 15.83
C LEU A 498 -33.26 -20.10 15.55
N SER A 499 -34.26 -19.78 16.39
CA SER A 499 -35.02 -18.52 16.27
C SER A 499 -34.18 -17.28 16.59
N ALA A 500 -33.14 -17.44 17.41
CA ALA A 500 -32.16 -16.39 17.71
C ALA A 500 -31.24 -16.04 16.53
N LEU A 501 -31.31 -16.79 15.43
CA LEU A 501 -30.57 -16.57 14.19
C LEU A 501 -31.52 -16.25 13.02
N PRO A 502 -32.34 -15.18 13.10
CA PRO A 502 -33.41 -14.93 12.13
C PRO A 502 -32.90 -14.61 10.71
N TYR A 503 -31.60 -14.37 10.55
CA TYR A 503 -30.94 -14.16 9.25
C TYR A 503 -30.47 -15.46 8.58
N VAL A 504 -30.56 -16.62 9.26
CA VAL A 504 -30.23 -17.93 8.70
C VAL A 504 -31.45 -18.52 8.01
N LYS A 505 -31.33 -18.82 6.72
CA LYS A 505 -32.41 -19.45 5.94
C LYS A 505 -32.21 -20.94 5.75
N TYR A 506 -30.95 -21.39 5.69
CA TYR A 506 -30.61 -22.76 5.35
C TYR A 506 -29.63 -23.37 6.36
N VAL A 507 -29.86 -24.62 6.71
CA VAL A 507 -28.89 -25.49 7.40
C VAL A 507 -28.52 -26.62 6.45
N VAL A 508 -27.22 -26.81 6.23
CA VAL A 508 -26.68 -27.87 5.37
C VAL A 508 -25.90 -28.84 6.25
N VAL A 509 -26.23 -30.13 6.13
CA VAL A 509 -25.62 -31.22 6.90
C VAL A 509 -24.85 -32.13 5.96
N HIS A 510 -23.53 -32.21 6.14
CA HIS A 510 -22.61 -33.11 5.42
C HIS A 510 -22.34 -34.36 6.26
N ARG A 511 -23.15 -35.42 6.06
CA ARG A 511 -23.03 -36.66 6.84
C ARG A 511 -21.71 -37.40 6.63
N ASP A 512 -21.11 -37.23 5.46
CA ASP A 512 -19.81 -37.79 5.08
C ASP A 512 -18.64 -37.18 5.84
N LEU A 513 -18.78 -35.93 6.31
CA LEU A 513 -17.71 -35.22 7.03
C LEU A 513 -17.76 -35.43 8.56
N LEU A 514 -18.91 -35.86 9.11
CA LEU A 514 -19.14 -35.95 10.56
C LEU A 514 -18.12 -36.83 11.30
N ALA A 515 -17.78 -37.98 10.72
CA ALA A 515 -16.82 -38.93 11.32
C ALA A 515 -15.40 -38.37 11.41
N THR A 516 -15.10 -37.36 10.61
CA THR A 516 -13.79 -36.72 10.53
C THR A 516 -13.76 -35.36 11.19
N ALA A 517 -14.75 -34.99 12.01
CA ALA A 517 -14.85 -33.66 12.60
C ALA A 517 -14.42 -33.59 14.07
N TYR A 518 -13.84 -32.44 14.45
CA TYR A 518 -13.50 -32.07 15.82
C TYR A 518 -13.98 -30.63 16.14
N PRO A 519 -14.80 -30.41 17.20
CA PRO A 519 -15.36 -31.42 18.10
C PRO A 519 -16.21 -32.47 17.35
N PRO A 520 -16.41 -33.67 17.91
CA PRO A 520 -17.03 -34.79 17.20
C PRO A 520 -18.30 -34.38 16.45
N GLY A 521 -18.33 -34.60 15.14
CA GLY A 521 -19.44 -34.17 14.30
C GLY A 521 -20.77 -34.80 14.70
N ALA A 522 -20.73 -36.03 15.22
CA ALA A 522 -21.90 -36.73 15.75
C ALA A 522 -22.57 -35.94 16.89
N GLU A 523 -21.80 -35.44 17.86
CA GLU A 523 -22.32 -34.63 18.97
C GLU A 523 -22.90 -33.30 18.48
N GLN A 524 -22.27 -32.68 17.47
CA GLN A 524 -22.84 -31.47 16.85
C GLN A 524 -24.20 -31.78 16.22
N LEU A 525 -24.32 -32.90 15.50
CA LEU A 525 -25.58 -33.29 14.88
C LEU A 525 -26.65 -33.64 15.93
N GLU A 526 -26.30 -34.34 17.00
CA GLU A 526 -27.21 -34.63 18.12
C GLU A 526 -27.76 -33.34 18.76
N ARG A 527 -26.92 -32.30 18.90
CA ARG A 527 -27.36 -30.99 19.40
C ARG A 527 -28.34 -30.30 18.44
N PHE A 528 -28.09 -30.34 17.14
CA PHE A 528 -28.92 -29.62 16.15
C PHE A 528 -30.13 -30.41 15.65
N ALA A 529 -30.15 -31.74 15.75
CA ALA A 529 -31.22 -32.57 15.20
C ALA A 529 -32.62 -32.24 15.79
N PRO A 530 -32.81 -32.10 17.12
CA PRO A 530 -34.10 -31.68 17.67
C PRO A 530 -34.55 -30.31 17.20
N LEU A 531 -33.61 -29.38 16.96
CA LEU A 531 -33.90 -28.03 16.46
C LEU A 531 -34.32 -28.07 14.99
N LEU A 532 -33.69 -28.92 14.18
CA LEU A 532 -34.05 -29.13 12.78
C LEU A 532 -35.41 -29.81 12.64
N ASP A 533 -35.75 -30.75 13.52
CA ASP A 533 -37.08 -31.39 13.52
C ASP A 533 -38.19 -30.41 13.93
N ARG A 534 -37.90 -29.47 14.84
CA ARG A 534 -38.85 -28.45 15.31
C ARG A 534 -39.04 -27.31 14.31
N ASP A 535 -37.95 -26.72 13.84
CA ASP A 535 -37.95 -25.43 13.11
C ASP A 535 -37.55 -25.56 11.63
N GLY A 536 -37.02 -26.71 11.22
CA GLY A 536 -36.51 -26.98 9.89
C GLY A 536 -37.49 -27.74 8.99
N GLU A 537 -37.38 -27.50 7.68
CA GLU A 537 -38.08 -28.24 6.63
C GLU A 537 -37.01 -28.81 5.68
N LEU A 538 -36.91 -30.14 5.58
CA LEU A 538 -35.98 -30.79 4.64
C LEU A 538 -36.43 -30.52 3.19
N ILE A 539 -35.67 -29.71 2.45
CA ILE A 539 -36.03 -29.31 1.07
C ILE A 539 -35.24 -30.07 -0.01
N ARG A 540 -34.08 -30.64 0.35
CA ARG A 540 -33.23 -31.38 -0.59
C ARG A 540 -32.39 -32.41 0.15
N ARG A 541 -32.32 -33.62 -0.41
CA ARG A 541 -31.41 -34.70 0.02
C ARG A 541 -30.79 -35.34 -1.20
N ALA A 542 -29.47 -35.41 -1.27
CA ALA A 542 -28.78 -36.23 -2.27
C ALA A 542 -27.49 -36.80 -1.69
N GLY A 543 -27.42 -38.14 -1.63
CA GLY A 543 -26.29 -38.82 -0.99
C GLY A 543 -26.13 -38.40 0.47
N PRO A 544 -24.91 -38.04 0.93
CA PRO A 544 -24.65 -37.68 2.32
C PRO A 544 -25.06 -36.24 2.70
N ILE A 545 -25.55 -35.43 1.76
CA ILE A 545 -25.85 -34.01 2.00
C ILE A 545 -27.36 -33.78 2.10
N GLU A 546 -27.76 -33.13 3.21
CA GLU A 546 -29.13 -32.75 3.52
C GLU A 546 -29.22 -31.22 3.69
N ILE A 547 -30.24 -30.59 3.08
CA ILE A 547 -30.47 -29.14 3.18
C ILE A 547 -31.85 -28.91 3.79
N TYR A 548 -31.86 -28.23 4.92
CA TYR A 548 -33.04 -27.81 5.65
C TYR A 548 -33.27 -26.31 5.45
N ARG A 549 -34.53 -25.91 5.24
CA ARG A 549 -34.99 -24.52 5.26
C ARG A 549 -35.55 -24.19 6.64
N LEU A 550 -35.15 -23.08 7.24
CA LEU A 550 -35.64 -22.67 8.56
C LEU A 550 -36.89 -21.81 8.45
N ARG A 551 -37.91 -22.13 9.26
CA ARG A 551 -39.17 -21.34 9.38
C ARG A 551 -38.97 -20.03 10.14
N SER A 552 -37.93 -19.95 10.97
CA SER A 552 -37.56 -18.76 11.74
C SER A 552 -36.94 -17.63 10.91
N PHE A 553 -36.62 -17.88 9.63
CA PHE A 553 -36.02 -16.88 8.75
C PHE A 553 -36.89 -15.63 8.59
N ARG A 554 -36.24 -14.46 8.65
CA ARG A 554 -36.83 -13.12 8.53
C ARG A 554 -36.02 -12.29 7.52
N PRO A 555 -36.46 -12.20 6.25
CA PRO A 555 -35.69 -11.51 5.19
C PRO A 555 -35.44 -10.04 5.50
N GLU A 556 -36.33 -9.38 6.23
CA GLU A 556 -36.25 -7.96 6.61
C GLU A 556 -35.09 -7.62 7.56
N ILE A 557 -34.54 -8.62 8.27
CA ILE A 557 -33.38 -8.46 9.15
C ILE A 557 -32.06 -8.61 8.37
N VAL A 558 -32.11 -9.24 7.19
CA VAL A 558 -30.93 -9.44 6.36
C VAL A 558 -30.56 -8.14 5.68
N ARG A 559 -29.48 -7.52 6.15
CA ARG A 559 -28.94 -6.31 5.53
C ARG A 559 -28.07 -6.72 4.36
N SER A 560 -28.39 -6.20 3.18
CA SER A 560 -27.51 -6.33 2.03
C SER A 560 -26.14 -5.68 2.34
N PRO A 561 -25.05 -6.06 1.63
CA PRO A 561 -23.74 -5.42 1.76
C PRO A 561 -23.70 -3.97 1.25
N GLU A 562 -24.83 -3.25 1.24
CA GLU A 562 -24.86 -1.84 0.88
C GLU A 562 -23.85 -1.05 1.73
N PRO A 563 -23.25 0.01 1.17
CA PRO A 563 -22.24 0.82 1.84
C PRO A 563 -22.84 1.70 2.95
N GLU A 564 -23.77 1.19 3.74
CA GLU A 564 -24.36 1.88 4.89
C GLU A 564 -23.34 1.98 6.05
N LEU A 565 -22.33 1.10 6.10
CA LEU A 565 -21.18 1.28 6.99
C LEU A 565 -20.31 2.48 6.55
N ALA A 566 -20.30 2.82 5.26
CA ALA A 566 -19.72 4.07 4.80
C ALA A 566 -20.62 5.27 5.15
N HIS A 567 -21.92 5.08 5.39
CA HIS A 567 -22.83 6.14 5.87
C HIS A 567 -22.80 6.35 7.38
N ARG A 568 -22.67 5.29 8.19
CA ARG A 568 -22.60 5.40 9.66
C ARG A 568 -21.20 5.76 10.19
N LEU A 569 -20.15 5.49 9.41
CA LEU A 569 -18.80 6.00 9.69
C LEU A 569 -18.62 7.49 9.32
N LEU A 570 -19.67 8.18 8.83
CA LEU A 570 -19.68 9.63 8.57
C LEU A 570 -20.05 10.49 9.79
N ALA A 571 -20.21 9.90 10.97
CA ALA A 571 -20.38 10.65 12.21
C ALA A 571 -19.08 11.38 12.61
N VAL A 572 -19.02 12.64 12.15
CA VAL A 572 -18.33 13.85 12.66
C VAL A 572 -17.09 13.62 13.54
N GLY A 573 -15.91 13.75 12.94
CA GLY A 573 -14.63 13.89 13.66
C GLY A 573 -13.47 13.16 12.96
N HIS A 574 -13.51 11.83 12.92
CA HIS A 574 -12.41 11.00 12.39
C HIS A 574 -12.51 10.71 10.88
N ALA A 575 -13.69 10.91 10.27
CA ALA A 575 -13.96 10.58 8.86
C ALA A 575 -13.28 11.53 7.85
N GLY A 576 -13.11 12.81 8.21
CA GLY A 576 -12.55 13.83 7.31
C GLY A 576 -11.11 13.53 6.88
N TRP A 577 -10.27 13.02 7.79
CA TRP A 577 -8.88 12.68 7.48
C TRP A 577 -8.70 11.30 6.83
N ARG A 578 -9.57 10.32 7.13
CA ARG A 578 -9.58 9.03 6.40
C ARG A 578 -9.95 9.24 4.94
N ALA A 579 -10.91 10.11 4.64
CA ALA A 579 -11.22 10.55 3.28
C ALA A 579 -10.01 11.24 2.61
N ARG A 580 -9.28 12.09 3.35
CA ARG A 580 -8.05 12.75 2.88
C ARG A 580 -6.88 11.80 2.62
N ALA A 581 -6.71 10.75 3.43
CA ALA A 581 -5.72 9.72 3.18
C ALA A 581 -6.01 8.99 1.86
N GLY A 582 -7.28 8.65 1.60
CA GLY A 582 -7.72 8.11 0.31
C GLY A 582 -7.55 9.10 -0.85
N PHE A 583 -7.71 10.40 -0.60
CA PHE A 583 -7.44 11.45 -1.57
C PHE A 583 -5.95 11.55 -1.93
N PHE A 584 -5.05 11.60 -0.93
CA PHE A 584 -3.61 11.63 -1.17
C PHE A 584 -3.10 10.37 -1.87
N ALA A 585 -3.57 9.19 -1.48
CA ALA A 585 -3.22 7.93 -2.15
C ALA A 585 -3.59 7.96 -3.63
N ARG A 586 -4.80 8.43 -3.97
CA ARG A 586 -5.25 8.63 -5.35
C ARG A 586 -4.40 9.66 -6.10
N PHE A 587 -4.00 10.75 -5.44
CA PHE A 587 -3.09 11.75 -6.02
C PHE A 587 -1.70 11.16 -6.33
N VAL A 588 -1.12 10.38 -5.42
CA VAL A 588 0.18 9.71 -5.63
C VAL A 588 0.08 8.73 -6.80
N LEU A 589 -0.99 7.94 -6.85
CA LEU A 589 -1.25 7.00 -7.95
C LEU A 589 -1.40 7.72 -9.29
N ALA A 590 -2.24 8.76 -9.36
CA ALA A 590 -2.40 9.56 -10.56
C ALA A 590 -1.09 10.25 -10.99
N SER A 591 -0.32 10.79 -10.04
CA SER A 591 0.99 11.40 -10.32
C SER A 591 1.99 10.38 -10.86
N THR A 592 1.92 9.15 -10.37
CA THR A 592 2.74 8.03 -10.87
C THR A 592 2.36 7.69 -12.31
N VAL A 593 1.07 7.56 -12.60
CA VAL A 593 0.56 7.34 -13.97
C VAL A 593 1.01 8.48 -14.90
N PHE A 594 0.89 9.73 -14.45
CA PHE A 594 1.33 10.90 -15.20
C PHE A 594 2.83 10.85 -15.52
N VAL A 595 3.67 10.49 -14.54
CA VAL A 595 5.13 10.36 -14.73
C VAL A 595 5.47 9.20 -15.66
N LEU A 596 4.79 8.06 -15.56
CA LEU A 596 4.98 6.94 -16.50
C LEU A 596 4.65 7.37 -17.93
N ALA A 597 3.52 8.08 -18.12
CA ALA A 597 3.18 8.63 -19.43
C ALA A 597 4.23 9.66 -19.92
N ALA A 598 4.74 10.52 -19.03
CA ALA A 598 5.82 11.45 -19.36
C ALA A 598 7.10 10.73 -19.80
N ALA A 599 7.45 9.62 -19.14
CA ALA A 599 8.59 8.80 -19.50
C ALA A 599 8.40 8.09 -20.85
N LEU A 600 7.19 7.67 -21.20
CA LEU A 600 6.87 7.11 -22.52
C LEU A 600 6.93 8.17 -23.63
N LEU A 601 6.37 9.36 -23.36
CA LEU A 601 6.33 10.48 -24.29
C LEU A 601 7.66 11.24 -24.41
N ARG A 602 8.71 10.86 -23.67
CA ARG A 602 9.99 11.59 -23.64
C ARG A 602 10.72 11.67 -24.98
N ARG A 603 10.50 10.69 -25.87
CA ARG A 603 11.14 10.63 -27.21
C ARG A 603 10.34 11.37 -28.28
N VAL A 604 9.15 11.88 -27.93
CA VAL A 604 8.25 12.57 -28.84
C VAL A 604 8.66 14.06 -28.93
N ARG A 605 8.46 14.69 -30.09
CA ARG A 605 8.74 16.12 -30.31
C ARG A 605 8.03 16.98 -29.24
N PRO A 606 8.64 18.08 -28.76
CA PRO A 606 8.10 18.90 -27.66
C PRO A 606 6.62 19.30 -27.75
N PRO A 607 6.08 19.77 -28.90
CA PRO A 607 4.66 20.14 -28.98
C PRO A 607 3.72 18.94 -28.85
N THR A 608 4.04 17.83 -29.49
CA THR A 608 3.25 16.59 -29.42
C THR A 608 3.36 15.96 -28.03
N ARG A 609 4.53 16.07 -27.38
CA ARG A 609 4.70 15.67 -25.97
C ARG A 609 3.83 16.51 -25.05
N ALA A 610 3.78 17.83 -25.23
CA ALA A 610 2.93 18.70 -24.43
C ALA A 610 1.45 18.32 -24.58
N ALA A 611 0.99 18.10 -25.82
CA ALA A 611 -0.38 17.66 -26.09
C ALA A 611 -0.69 16.29 -25.46
N GLY A 612 0.21 15.31 -25.58
CA GLY A 612 0.05 14.00 -24.95
C GLY A 612 -0.02 14.08 -23.43
N LEU A 613 0.83 14.90 -22.80
CA LEU A 613 0.78 15.13 -21.36
C LEU A 613 -0.50 15.85 -20.93
N THR A 614 -1.00 16.81 -21.72
CA THR A 614 -2.32 17.42 -21.49
C THR A 614 -3.41 16.36 -21.51
N LEU A 615 -3.48 15.50 -22.53
CA LEU A 615 -4.49 14.45 -22.62
C LEU A 615 -4.46 13.50 -21.42
N VAL A 616 -3.27 13.11 -20.98
CA VAL A 616 -3.10 12.26 -19.78
C VAL A 616 -3.59 12.99 -18.53
N SER A 617 -3.24 14.26 -18.35
CA SER A 617 -3.77 15.09 -17.26
C SER A 617 -5.30 15.16 -17.26
N LEU A 618 -5.92 15.30 -18.44
CA LEU A 618 -7.37 15.35 -18.59
C LEU A 618 -8.04 14.00 -18.27
N ALA A 619 -7.42 12.88 -18.68
CA ALA A 619 -7.90 11.55 -18.33
C ALA A 619 -7.83 11.31 -16.81
N LEU A 620 -6.74 11.74 -16.15
CA LEU A 620 -6.59 11.67 -14.70
C LEU A 620 -7.60 12.58 -13.96
N LEU A 621 -7.91 13.75 -14.53
CA LEU A 621 -8.95 14.64 -14.03
C LEU A 621 -10.33 13.94 -14.05
N ALA A 622 -10.67 13.28 -15.16
CA ALA A 622 -11.91 12.53 -15.29
C ALA A 622 -12.00 11.35 -14.32
N TRP A 623 -10.86 10.69 -14.03
CA TRP A 623 -10.77 9.60 -13.07
C TRP A 623 -10.98 10.05 -11.61
N LEU A 624 -10.46 11.22 -11.22
CA LEU A 624 -10.51 11.70 -9.83
C LEU A 624 -11.76 12.51 -9.48
N ALA A 625 -12.34 13.20 -10.46
CA ALA A 625 -13.64 13.84 -10.31
C ALA A 625 -14.74 12.87 -10.80
N THR A 626 -15.39 13.25 -11.89
CA THR A 626 -16.20 12.37 -12.74
C THR A 626 -15.99 12.83 -14.19
N PRO A 627 -16.28 12.01 -15.21
CA PRO A 627 -16.19 12.45 -16.60
C PRO A 627 -16.99 13.73 -16.89
N LEU A 628 -18.18 13.87 -16.28
CA LEU A 628 -19.02 15.05 -16.41
C LEU A 628 -18.36 16.30 -15.81
N VAL A 629 -17.92 16.23 -14.56
CA VAL A 629 -17.28 17.36 -13.86
C VAL A 629 -15.97 17.75 -14.55
N ALA A 630 -15.16 16.78 -14.95
CA ALA A 630 -13.94 17.03 -15.71
C ALA A 630 -14.24 17.71 -17.06
N GLY A 631 -15.27 17.24 -17.78
CA GLY A 631 -15.74 17.86 -19.03
C GLY A 631 -16.12 19.33 -18.84
N LEU A 632 -16.84 19.66 -17.77
CA LEU A 632 -17.20 21.04 -17.44
C LEU A 632 -15.97 21.91 -17.11
N MET A 633 -15.01 21.40 -16.34
CA MET A 633 -13.78 22.11 -16.02
C MET A 633 -12.93 22.37 -17.26
N ILE A 634 -12.87 21.40 -18.18
CA ILE A 634 -12.19 21.53 -19.48
C ILE A 634 -12.88 22.59 -20.33
N ALA A 635 -14.21 22.48 -20.50
CA ALA A 635 -15.00 23.43 -21.28
C ALA A 635 -14.84 24.86 -20.75
N TYR A 636 -14.94 25.05 -19.43
CA TYR A 636 -14.71 26.34 -18.79
C TYR A 636 -13.31 26.89 -19.09
N SER A 637 -12.27 26.05 -18.99
CA SER A 637 -10.89 26.46 -19.30
C SER A 637 -10.71 26.88 -20.77
N LEU A 638 -11.36 26.19 -21.71
CA LEU A 638 -11.33 26.53 -23.13
C LEU A 638 -12.07 27.84 -23.42
N VAL A 639 -13.23 28.06 -22.79
CA VAL A 639 -13.98 29.32 -22.89
C VAL A 639 -13.15 30.47 -22.33
N PHE A 640 -12.54 30.30 -21.15
CA PHE A 640 -11.67 31.32 -20.55
C PHE A 640 -10.49 31.66 -21.46
N PHE A 641 -9.82 30.65 -22.02
CA PHE A 641 -8.75 30.83 -22.98
C PHE A 641 -9.23 31.59 -24.23
N GLY A 642 -10.35 31.18 -24.81
CA GLY A 642 -10.94 31.83 -25.99
C GLY A 642 -11.29 33.30 -25.73
N VAL A 643 -11.86 33.63 -24.57
CA VAL A 643 -12.17 35.02 -24.19
C VAL A 643 -10.90 35.85 -24.06
N VAL A 644 -9.90 35.38 -23.32
CA VAL A 644 -8.66 36.17 -23.11
C VAL A 644 -7.91 36.40 -24.43
N GLU A 645 -7.87 35.40 -25.31
CA GLU A 645 -7.10 35.45 -26.55
C GLU A 645 -7.83 36.11 -27.72
N ARG A 646 -9.15 35.91 -27.84
CA ARG A 646 -9.91 36.33 -29.03
C ARG A 646 -10.77 37.56 -28.81
N PHE A 647 -11.18 37.89 -27.58
CA PHE A 647 -11.96 39.12 -27.37
C PHE A 647 -11.08 40.37 -27.58
N PRO A 648 -11.63 41.42 -28.21
CA PRO A 648 -10.91 42.67 -28.40
C PRO A 648 -10.40 43.27 -27.08
N PRO A 649 -9.20 43.85 -27.04
CA PRO A 649 -8.70 44.53 -25.85
C PRO A 649 -9.58 45.74 -25.50
N GLY A 650 -10.13 45.76 -24.28
CA GLY A 650 -10.97 46.86 -23.81
C GLY A 650 -11.66 46.55 -22.49
N ARG A 651 -12.49 47.48 -22.00
CA ARG A 651 -13.25 47.34 -20.74
C ARG A 651 -14.21 46.15 -20.78
N ALA A 652 -14.83 45.87 -21.92
CA ALA A 652 -15.72 44.73 -22.10
C ALA A 652 -15.02 43.39 -21.85
N ARG A 653 -13.83 43.18 -22.43
CA ARG A 653 -13.03 41.97 -22.17
C ARG A 653 -12.69 41.81 -20.69
N VAL A 654 -12.32 42.91 -20.02
CA VAL A 654 -12.04 42.88 -18.58
C VAL A 654 -13.29 42.48 -17.79
N ALA A 655 -14.46 43.05 -18.11
CA ALA A 655 -15.72 42.70 -17.46
C ALA A 655 -16.08 41.22 -17.63
N VAL A 656 -15.94 40.67 -18.85
CA VAL A 656 -16.20 39.25 -19.12
C VAL A 656 -15.21 38.36 -18.35
N VAL A 657 -13.92 38.71 -18.33
CA VAL A 657 -12.91 37.97 -17.54
C VAL A 657 -13.24 37.98 -16.05
N VAL A 658 -13.64 39.12 -15.49
CA VAL A 658 -14.05 39.23 -14.08
C VAL A 658 -15.30 38.39 -13.81
N ALA A 659 -16.29 38.41 -14.71
CA ALA A 659 -17.49 37.58 -14.60
C ALA A 659 -17.15 36.08 -14.62
N LEU A 660 -16.22 35.65 -15.48
CA LEU A 660 -15.75 34.27 -15.50
C LEU A 660 -15.02 33.90 -14.19
N LEU A 661 -14.12 34.76 -13.68
CA LEU A 661 -13.45 34.52 -12.40
C LEU A 661 -14.48 34.40 -11.24
N ALA A 662 -15.53 35.22 -11.24
CA ALA A 662 -16.63 35.10 -10.27
C ALA A 662 -17.40 33.78 -10.45
N LEU A 663 -17.66 33.36 -11.69
CA LEU A 663 -18.28 32.07 -12.00
C LEU A 663 -17.47 30.90 -11.46
N GLN A 664 -16.13 30.98 -11.52
CA GLN A 664 -15.22 29.96 -10.98
C GLN A 664 -15.24 29.88 -9.44
N VAL A 665 -15.76 30.90 -8.77
CA VAL A 665 -16.04 30.88 -7.33
C VAL A 665 -17.43 30.30 -7.06
N ILE A 666 -18.45 30.78 -7.76
CA ILE A 666 -19.86 30.46 -7.52
C ILE A 666 -20.20 29.02 -7.93
N ALA A 667 -19.81 28.59 -9.13
CA ALA A 667 -20.23 27.31 -9.68
C ALA A 667 -19.78 26.10 -8.84
N PRO A 668 -18.53 26.02 -8.32
CA PRO A 668 -18.12 24.91 -7.46
C PRO A 668 -18.80 24.88 -6.07
N ILE A 669 -19.28 26.03 -5.57
CA ILE A 669 -19.96 26.12 -4.27
C ILE A 669 -21.43 25.69 -4.42
N PHE A 670 -22.11 26.20 -5.45
CA PHE A 670 -23.56 26.07 -5.57
C PHE A 670 -23.99 25.02 -6.60
N TRP A 671 -23.30 24.84 -7.72
CA TRP A 671 -23.83 24.04 -8.84
C TRP A 671 -23.18 22.67 -8.96
N LEU A 672 -21.84 22.59 -8.94
CA LEU A 672 -21.14 21.30 -9.08
C LEU A 672 -21.58 20.25 -8.03
N PRO A 673 -21.83 20.60 -6.75
CA PRO A 673 -22.30 19.64 -5.76
C PRO A 673 -23.68 19.01 -6.04
N ARG A 674 -24.45 19.57 -6.98
CA ARG A 674 -25.78 19.07 -7.38
C ARG A 674 -25.73 18.10 -8.55
N LEU A 675 -24.55 17.84 -9.12
CA LEU A 675 -24.39 16.96 -10.27
C LEU A 675 -24.41 15.46 -9.88
N PRO A 676 -24.90 14.58 -10.75
CA PRO A 676 -24.86 13.13 -10.52
C PRO A 676 -23.43 12.62 -10.29
N GLY A 677 -23.25 11.75 -9.29
CA GLY A 677 -21.95 11.15 -8.97
C GLY A 677 -20.98 12.06 -8.20
N TYR A 678 -21.40 13.24 -7.77
CA TYR A 678 -20.58 14.18 -6.99
C TYR A 678 -20.44 13.74 -5.51
N SER A 679 -19.60 12.73 -5.26
CA SER A 679 -19.33 12.21 -3.92
C SER A 679 -18.52 13.18 -3.04
N GLY A 680 -18.43 12.91 -1.73
CA GLY A 680 -17.59 13.69 -0.81
C GLY A 680 -16.12 13.75 -1.24
N SER A 681 -15.58 12.67 -1.80
CA SER A 681 -14.21 12.69 -2.32
C SER A 681 -14.03 13.50 -3.60
N VAL A 682 -15.05 13.53 -4.47
CA VAL A 682 -15.06 14.38 -5.66
C VAL A 682 -15.11 15.84 -5.25
N ARG A 683 -15.95 16.17 -4.25
CA ARG A 683 -16.02 17.52 -3.67
C ARG A 683 -14.68 18.01 -3.18
N GLU A 684 -13.96 17.19 -2.42
CA GLU A 684 -12.64 17.57 -1.88
C GLU A 684 -11.64 17.85 -2.99
N PHE A 685 -11.54 16.96 -3.99
CA PHE A 685 -10.68 17.16 -5.15
C PHE A 685 -11.02 18.44 -5.92
N VAL A 686 -12.30 18.65 -6.22
CA VAL A 686 -12.80 19.81 -6.98
C VAL A 686 -12.60 21.10 -6.20
N ALA A 687 -12.81 21.09 -4.88
CA ALA A 687 -12.60 22.27 -4.03
C ALA A 687 -11.16 22.76 -4.09
N PHE A 688 -10.19 21.86 -3.86
CA PHE A 688 -8.76 22.22 -3.92
C PHE A 688 -8.30 22.61 -5.32
N SER A 689 -8.61 21.78 -6.32
CA SER A 689 -8.19 22.03 -7.71
C SER A 689 -8.76 23.32 -8.28
N THR A 690 -10.06 23.60 -8.08
CA THR A 690 -10.66 24.85 -8.57
C THR A 690 -10.15 26.09 -7.83
N ASN A 691 -9.66 25.95 -6.60
CA ASN A 691 -9.01 27.06 -5.87
C ASN A 691 -7.64 27.40 -6.48
N VAL A 692 -6.81 26.38 -6.77
CA VAL A 692 -5.54 26.60 -7.47
C VAL A 692 -5.76 27.10 -8.90
N MET A 693 -6.74 26.56 -9.61
CA MET A 693 -7.10 27.02 -10.95
C MET A 693 -7.54 28.49 -10.96
N LEU A 694 -8.28 28.96 -9.95
CA LEU A 694 -8.67 30.37 -9.83
C LEU A 694 -7.45 31.29 -9.88
N LEU A 695 -6.38 30.96 -9.14
CA LEU A 695 -5.13 31.73 -9.14
C LEU A 695 -4.41 31.67 -10.49
N ARG A 696 -4.44 30.52 -11.17
CA ARG A 696 -3.86 30.35 -12.52
C ARG A 696 -4.62 31.13 -13.60
N PHE A 697 -5.96 31.10 -13.56
CA PHE A 697 -6.80 31.89 -14.47
C PHE A 697 -6.57 33.39 -14.27
N TRP A 698 -6.51 33.85 -13.02
CA TRP A 698 -6.22 35.24 -12.70
C TRP A 698 -4.84 35.66 -13.21
N ALA A 699 -3.79 34.88 -12.89
CA ALA A 699 -2.43 35.15 -13.36
C ALA A 699 -2.35 35.22 -14.89
N TYR A 700 -2.95 34.23 -15.56
CA TYR A 700 -2.99 34.16 -17.02
C TYR A 700 -3.65 35.39 -17.64
N ALA A 701 -4.87 35.75 -17.18
CA ALA A 701 -5.57 36.91 -17.68
C ALA A 701 -4.79 38.20 -17.39
N TYR A 702 -4.26 38.36 -16.18
CA TYR A 702 -3.48 39.55 -15.81
C TYR A 702 -2.26 39.76 -16.72
N ASP A 703 -1.46 38.71 -16.94
CA ASP A 703 -0.23 38.80 -17.74
C ASP A 703 -0.53 39.07 -19.22
N ARG A 704 -1.62 38.50 -19.75
CA ARG A 704 -2.09 38.75 -21.13
C ARG A 704 -2.65 40.17 -21.30
N LEU A 705 -3.45 40.65 -20.33
CA LEU A 705 -4.03 42.00 -20.35
C LEU A 705 -2.96 43.10 -20.25
N ARG A 706 -1.90 42.86 -19.48
CA ARG A 706 -0.76 43.78 -19.29
C ARG A 706 0.33 43.64 -20.36
N ARG A 707 0.14 42.78 -21.36
CA ARG A 707 1.11 42.45 -22.43
C ARG A 707 2.49 42.01 -21.90
N ARG A 708 2.56 41.39 -20.71
CA ARG A 708 3.81 40.82 -20.17
C ARG A 708 4.28 39.60 -20.98
N GLN A 709 3.35 38.93 -21.65
CA GLN A 709 3.62 37.91 -22.65
C GLN A 709 2.91 38.33 -23.93
N PRO A 710 3.59 38.79 -25.00
CA PRO A 710 2.93 39.28 -26.20
C PRO A 710 2.42 38.14 -27.11
N VAL A 711 3.16 37.03 -27.22
CA VAL A 711 2.81 35.90 -28.09
C VAL A 711 1.80 34.96 -27.41
N PRO A 712 0.65 34.64 -28.06
CA PRO A 712 -0.30 33.64 -27.54
C PRO A 712 0.36 32.25 -27.39
N PRO A 713 0.13 31.54 -26.27
CA PRO A 713 0.62 30.18 -26.13
C PRO A 713 -0.20 29.23 -27.03
N ARG A 714 0.41 28.11 -27.43
CA ARG A 714 -0.34 27.01 -28.07
C ARG A 714 -1.33 26.42 -27.07
N LEU A 715 -2.46 25.93 -27.57
CA LEU A 715 -3.51 25.36 -26.72
C LEU A 715 -3.01 24.19 -25.85
N ALA A 716 -2.12 23.34 -26.40
CA ALA A 716 -1.49 22.27 -25.64
C ALA A 716 -0.60 22.79 -24.50
N ASP A 717 0.10 23.91 -24.70
CA ASP A 717 0.97 24.50 -23.66
C ASP A 717 0.16 25.14 -22.55
N TYR A 718 -0.93 25.82 -22.90
CA TYR A 718 -1.92 26.33 -21.97
C TYR A 718 -2.59 25.19 -21.19
N GLY A 719 -3.06 24.15 -21.88
CA GLY A 719 -3.71 22.99 -21.25
C GLY A 719 -2.77 22.25 -20.31
N LEU A 720 -1.50 22.02 -20.72
CA LEU A 720 -0.51 21.42 -19.83
C LEU A 720 -0.21 22.30 -18.62
N TYR A 721 -0.15 23.63 -18.76
CA TYR A 721 0.01 24.55 -17.62
C TYR A 721 -1.18 24.48 -16.66
N MET A 722 -2.40 24.61 -17.18
CA MET A 722 -3.60 24.68 -16.38
C MET A 722 -3.84 23.37 -15.63
N PHE A 723 -3.62 22.24 -16.30
CA PHE A 723 -3.89 20.89 -15.80
C PHE A 723 -2.62 20.11 -15.45
N PHE A 724 -1.48 20.76 -15.18
CA PHE A 724 -0.24 20.04 -14.84
C PHE A 724 -0.44 19.22 -13.57
N PHE A 725 -0.60 17.89 -13.73
CA PHE A 725 -1.15 17.04 -12.67
C PHE A 725 -0.35 17.08 -11.36
N PRO A 726 1.00 16.97 -11.37
CA PRO A 726 1.79 17.02 -10.13
C PRO A 726 1.55 18.27 -9.28
N ALA A 727 1.17 19.39 -9.90
CA ALA A 727 0.90 20.64 -9.19
C ALA A 727 -0.56 21.10 -9.25
N PHE A 728 -1.49 20.25 -9.67
CA PHE A 728 -2.87 20.66 -9.98
C PHE A 728 -3.73 20.92 -8.74
N VAL A 729 -3.56 20.11 -7.69
CA VAL A 729 -4.43 20.16 -6.50
C VAL A 729 -3.97 21.21 -5.50
N ASN A 730 -2.72 21.11 -5.04
CA ASN A 730 -2.10 21.96 -4.01
C ASN A 730 -0.58 22.02 -4.20
N GLY A 731 -0.10 21.95 -5.44
CA GLY A 731 1.34 22.05 -5.69
C GLY A 731 1.83 23.49 -5.78
N PRO A 732 3.15 23.67 -5.95
CA PRO A 732 3.76 24.97 -6.19
C PRO A 732 3.05 25.78 -7.29
N LEU A 733 2.70 27.04 -6.99
CA LEU A 733 2.03 27.96 -7.91
C LEU A 733 3.04 28.63 -8.84
N LEU A 734 2.70 28.69 -10.13
CA LEU A 734 3.54 29.23 -11.20
C LEU A 734 2.70 30.09 -12.13
N SER A 735 3.30 31.15 -12.67
CA SER A 735 2.78 31.80 -13.88
C SER A 735 3.04 30.91 -15.10
N LEU A 736 2.34 31.15 -16.21
CA LEU A 736 2.55 30.39 -17.45
C LEU A 736 3.99 30.54 -17.97
N ASP A 737 4.54 31.74 -17.93
CA ASP A 737 5.91 32.03 -18.38
C ASP A 737 6.94 31.34 -17.48
N GLU A 738 6.77 31.39 -16.16
CA GLU A 738 7.64 30.66 -15.25
C GLU A 738 7.54 29.15 -15.44
N PHE A 739 6.32 28.61 -15.64
CA PHE A 739 6.10 27.20 -15.96
C PHE A 739 6.83 26.79 -17.23
N GLN A 740 6.76 27.60 -18.29
CA GLN A 740 7.44 27.35 -19.56
C GLN A 740 8.97 27.39 -19.41
N ARG A 741 9.52 28.40 -18.72
CA ARG A 741 10.97 28.51 -18.46
C ARG A 741 11.52 27.37 -17.61
N ARG A 742 10.70 26.85 -16.68
CA ARG A 742 11.05 25.72 -15.81
C ARG A 742 10.79 24.36 -16.45
N ARG A 743 10.26 24.30 -17.68
CA ARG A 743 10.29 23.06 -18.44
C ARG A 743 11.74 22.73 -18.74
N LEU A 744 12.07 21.47 -18.57
CA LEU A 744 13.43 20.98 -18.72
C LEU A 744 13.47 20.01 -19.91
N PRO A 745 13.55 20.50 -21.16
CA PRO A 745 13.85 19.64 -22.30
C PRO A 745 15.09 18.79 -22.05
N ALA A 746 16.11 19.38 -21.38
CA ALA A 746 17.37 18.76 -21.00
C ALA A 746 17.30 17.81 -19.80
N TYR A 747 16.19 17.72 -19.05
CA TYR A 747 16.09 16.72 -17.96
C TYR A 747 16.19 15.28 -18.49
N TRP A 748 15.82 15.09 -19.75
CA TRP A 748 15.87 13.81 -20.45
C TRP A 748 17.16 13.59 -21.23
N THR A 749 18.06 14.58 -21.27
CA THR A 749 19.41 14.48 -21.83
C THR A 749 20.41 14.20 -20.70
N GLU A 750 21.70 13.99 -21.01
CA GLU A 750 22.68 13.55 -20.00
C GLU A 750 22.95 14.59 -18.89
N ASN A 751 22.67 15.88 -19.14
CA ASN A 751 22.84 16.99 -18.20
C ASN A 751 21.51 17.71 -17.89
N ALA A 752 20.81 17.20 -16.88
CA ALA A 752 19.57 17.75 -16.34
C ALA A 752 19.87 18.90 -15.35
N ASN A 753 19.64 20.16 -15.75
CA ASN A 753 19.87 21.35 -14.90
C ASN A 753 21.32 21.52 -14.40
N GLY A 754 22.30 21.17 -15.23
CA GLY A 754 23.72 21.19 -14.83
C GLY A 754 24.11 20.05 -13.89
N LEU A 755 23.20 19.13 -13.56
CA LEU A 755 23.49 17.88 -12.86
C LEU A 755 23.45 16.71 -13.85
N PRO A 756 24.28 15.68 -13.65
CA PRO A 756 24.12 14.42 -14.36
C PRO A 756 22.70 13.88 -14.16
N ARG A 757 22.07 13.38 -15.23
CA ARG A 757 20.69 12.90 -15.19
C ARG A 757 20.40 11.94 -14.03
N TRP A 758 21.31 11.02 -13.72
CA TRP A 758 21.14 10.06 -12.62
C TRP A 758 20.98 10.77 -11.26
N LEU A 759 21.67 11.89 -11.03
CA LEU A 759 21.59 12.69 -9.81
C LEU A 759 20.28 13.49 -9.75
N ALA A 760 19.81 14.00 -10.87
CA ALA A 760 18.53 14.69 -10.97
C ALA A 760 17.33 13.74 -10.77
N GLU A 761 17.43 12.50 -11.24
CA GLU A 761 16.48 11.44 -10.93
C GLU A 761 16.53 11.09 -9.42
N TRP A 762 17.72 10.96 -8.81
CA TRP A 762 17.84 10.73 -7.36
C TRP A 762 17.18 11.81 -6.53
N ARG A 763 17.43 13.07 -6.86
CA ARG A 763 16.81 14.21 -6.20
C ARG A 763 15.28 14.08 -6.25
N ALA A 764 14.73 13.70 -7.40
CA ALA A 764 13.29 13.56 -7.57
C ALA A 764 12.70 12.42 -6.71
N PHE A 765 13.35 11.26 -6.68
CA PHE A 765 12.90 10.13 -5.85
C PHE A 765 13.01 10.41 -4.35
N LEU A 766 14.10 11.06 -3.90
CA LEU A 766 14.25 11.48 -2.50
C LEU A 766 13.16 12.47 -2.07
N ARG A 767 12.75 13.38 -2.96
CA ARG A 767 11.66 14.34 -2.72
C ARG A 767 10.31 13.64 -2.58
N ILE A 768 10.03 12.67 -3.44
CA ILE A 768 8.83 11.81 -3.33
C ILE A 768 8.87 11.02 -2.02
N ALA A 769 10.01 10.42 -1.68
CA ALA A 769 10.19 9.66 -0.45
C ALA A 769 9.93 10.50 0.80
N LEU A 770 10.60 11.64 0.89
CA LEU A 770 10.40 12.59 1.98
C LEU A 770 8.94 13.04 2.05
N GLY A 771 8.33 13.37 0.92
CA GLY A 771 6.94 13.79 0.85
C GLY A 771 5.97 12.75 1.42
N LEU A 772 6.11 11.48 1.02
CA LEU A 772 5.30 10.38 1.51
C LEU A 772 5.50 10.13 3.02
N VAL A 773 6.74 10.19 3.50
CA VAL A 773 7.05 10.06 4.94
C VAL A 773 6.41 11.19 5.73
N LEU A 774 6.56 12.45 5.30
CA LEU A 774 5.98 13.59 5.99
C LEU A 774 4.45 13.50 6.05
N VAL A 775 3.78 13.12 4.95
CA VAL A 775 2.33 12.93 5.00
C VAL A 775 1.94 11.78 5.93
N ALA A 776 2.66 10.65 5.92
CA ALA A 776 2.41 9.54 6.83
C ALA A 776 2.57 9.96 8.31
N VAL A 777 3.61 10.73 8.63
CA VAL A 777 3.85 11.29 9.97
C VAL A 777 2.70 12.23 10.35
N ALA A 778 2.30 13.16 9.47
CA ALA A 778 1.17 14.04 9.73
C ALA A 778 -0.12 13.25 10.01
N MET A 779 -0.35 12.13 9.30
CA MET A 779 -1.50 11.27 9.55
C MET A 779 -1.41 10.57 10.91
N ALA A 780 -0.23 10.04 11.28
CA ALA A 780 -0.03 9.37 12.56
C ALA A 780 -0.26 10.32 13.76
N PHE A 781 0.20 11.58 13.66
CA PHE A 781 0.02 12.58 14.73
C PHE A 781 -1.45 12.99 14.97
N VAL A 782 -2.29 12.93 13.94
CA VAL A 782 -3.73 13.26 14.04
C VAL A 782 -4.54 12.10 14.55
N CYS A 783 -4.14 10.86 14.25
CA CYS A 783 -4.94 9.69 14.56
C CYS A 783 -4.76 9.13 15.99
N LEU A 784 -4.08 9.85 16.89
CA LEU A 784 -4.07 9.51 18.31
C LEU A 784 -5.51 9.63 18.87
N PRO A 785 -6.02 8.64 19.63
CA PRO A 785 -7.32 8.72 20.29
C PRO A 785 -7.43 9.98 21.17
N GLY A 786 -8.55 10.71 21.10
CA GLY A 786 -8.80 11.94 21.88
C GLY A 786 -8.55 13.26 21.15
N THR A 787 -8.21 13.23 19.86
CA THR A 787 -7.73 14.39 19.07
C THR A 787 -8.79 15.25 18.39
N THR A 788 -10.06 14.85 18.40
CA THR A 788 -11.15 15.64 17.78
C THR A 788 -12.00 16.42 18.77
N GLY A 789 -11.83 16.18 20.07
CA GLY A 789 -12.47 16.97 21.11
C GLY A 789 -11.69 18.25 21.38
N TYR A 790 -11.86 19.29 20.56
CA TYR A 790 -11.46 20.65 20.95
C TYR A 790 -12.08 21.03 22.31
N GLU A 791 -13.22 20.42 22.65
CA GLU A 791 -13.92 20.52 23.92
C GLU A 791 -13.17 19.87 25.09
N ALA A 792 -12.53 18.71 24.90
CA ALA A 792 -11.75 18.04 25.95
C ALA A 792 -10.44 18.80 26.28
N ALA A 793 -9.81 19.43 25.28
CA ALA A 793 -8.63 20.25 25.51
C ALA A 793 -8.94 21.62 26.17
N ALA A 794 -10.19 22.10 26.04
CA ALA A 794 -10.62 23.33 26.70
C ALA A 794 -10.84 23.13 28.22
N SER A 795 -11.09 21.91 28.69
CA SER A 795 -11.19 21.57 30.11
C SER A 795 -9.84 21.45 30.82
N ASP A 796 -8.74 21.14 30.11
CA ASP A 796 -7.44 20.73 30.69
C ASP A 796 -6.43 21.88 30.94
N GLY A 797 -6.88 23.15 30.86
CA GLY A 797 -6.07 24.33 31.17
C GLY A 797 -5.24 24.92 30.00
N PRO A 798 -4.60 26.10 30.20
CA PRO A 798 -3.87 26.84 29.15
C PRO A 798 -2.76 26.07 28.43
N GLY A 799 -2.00 25.24 29.15
CA GLY A 799 -0.89 24.47 28.58
C GLY A 799 -1.35 23.41 27.58
N ALA A 800 -2.43 22.69 27.90
CA ALA A 800 -3.03 21.70 27.01
C ALA A 800 -3.61 22.34 25.74
N ALA A 801 -4.23 23.52 25.87
CA ALA A 801 -4.73 24.30 24.75
C ALA A 801 -3.61 24.74 23.78
N TRP A 802 -2.50 25.27 24.31
CA TRP A 802 -1.31 25.61 23.51
C TRP A 802 -0.68 24.39 22.85
N GLY A 803 -0.56 23.27 23.57
CA GLY A 803 -0.07 22.00 23.03
C GLY A 803 -0.91 21.53 21.84
N ASN A 804 -2.24 21.68 21.91
CA ASN A 804 -3.13 21.33 20.81
C ASN A 804 -2.99 22.28 19.59
N VAL A 805 -2.87 23.59 19.82
CA VAL A 805 -2.64 24.59 18.76
C VAL A 805 -1.35 24.28 17.98
N VAL A 806 -0.25 24.00 18.69
CA VAL A 806 1.03 23.62 18.08
C VAL A 806 0.91 22.30 17.32
N ARG A 807 0.24 21.29 17.90
CA ARG A 807 0.01 20.00 17.25
C ARG A 807 -0.77 20.13 15.94
N VAL A 808 -1.85 20.91 15.93
CA VAL A 808 -2.66 21.15 14.72
C VAL A 808 -1.83 21.86 13.66
N TYR A 809 -1.09 22.91 14.02
CA TYR A 809 -0.19 23.58 13.09
C TYR A 809 0.84 22.60 12.49
N LEU A 810 1.53 21.82 13.33
CA LEU A 810 2.54 20.88 12.89
C LEU A 810 1.98 19.82 11.95
N CYS A 811 0.79 19.28 12.23
CA CYS A 811 0.11 18.36 11.33
C CYS A 811 -0.08 18.98 9.94
N TRP A 812 -0.66 20.18 9.86
CA TRP A 812 -0.94 20.83 8.59
C TRP A 812 0.34 21.24 7.85
N TYR A 813 1.32 21.78 8.57
CA TYR A 813 2.62 22.13 8.02
C TYR A 813 3.32 20.90 7.43
N VAL A 814 3.47 19.85 8.23
CA VAL A 814 4.16 18.62 7.82
C VAL A 814 3.41 17.93 6.67
N GLY A 815 2.07 17.87 6.74
CA GLY A 815 1.24 17.30 5.68
C GLY A 815 1.30 18.10 4.37
N PHE A 816 1.21 19.42 4.44
CA PHE A 816 1.26 20.28 3.25
C PHE A 816 2.67 20.34 2.66
N SER A 817 3.70 20.43 3.50
CA SER A 817 5.10 20.30 3.10
C SER A 817 5.32 18.96 2.39
N GLY A 818 4.87 17.86 2.99
CA GLY A 818 4.95 16.53 2.39
C GLY A 818 4.27 16.43 1.02
N TRP A 819 3.09 17.04 0.87
CA TRP A 819 2.41 17.14 -0.43
C TRP A 819 3.27 17.88 -1.47
N THR A 820 3.84 19.02 -1.09
CA THR A 820 4.66 19.82 -2.01
C THR A 820 5.99 19.15 -2.37
N GLU A 821 6.62 18.42 -1.45
CA GLU A 821 7.82 17.63 -1.71
C GLU A 821 7.55 16.54 -2.74
N ALA A 822 6.44 15.81 -2.58
CA ALA A 822 6.01 14.81 -3.56
C ALA A 822 5.71 15.46 -4.93
N ALA A 823 4.98 16.58 -4.94
CA ALA A 823 4.69 17.33 -6.17
C ALA A 823 5.97 17.77 -6.90
N ILE A 824 6.97 18.31 -6.18
CA ILE A 824 8.26 18.72 -6.73
C ILE A 824 9.00 17.52 -7.33
N GLY A 825 9.04 16.39 -6.63
CA GLY A 825 9.68 15.18 -7.14
C GLY A 825 8.99 14.61 -8.39
N PHE A 826 7.65 14.53 -8.40
CA PHE A 826 6.90 14.13 -9.60
C PHE A 826 7.06 15.13 -10.75
N GLY A 827 7.11 16.43 -10.44
CA GLY A 827 7.38 17.48 -11.43
C GLY A 827 8.75 17.29 -12.09
N LEU A 828 9.79 17.03 -11.30
CA LEU A 828 11.13 16.74 -11.81
C LEU A 828 11.11 15.51 -12.72
N LEU A 829 10.50 14.39 -12.29
CA LEU A 829 10.36 13.19 -13.13
C LEU A 829 9.53 13.42 -14.40
N ALA A 830 8.61 14.39 -14.40
CA ALA A 830 7.86 14.79 -15.60
C ALA A 830 8.64 15.78 -16.50
N GLY A 831 9.82 16.24 -16.06
CA GLY A 831 10.67 17.20 -16.76
C GLY A 831 10.26 18.67 -16.53
N VAL A 832 9.74 19.02 -15.36
CA VAL A 832 9.41 20.39 -14.94
C VAL A 832 10.00 20.68 -13.55
N ALA A 833 10.90 21.65 -13.43
CA ALA A 833 11.50 22.04 -12.15
C ALA A 833 10.56 22.94 -11.34
N LEU A 834 9.59 22.34 -10.65
CA LEU A 834 8.74 23.09 -9.72
C LEU A 834 9.57 23.77 -8.61
N PRO A 835 9.23 25.01 -8.20
CA PRO A 835 9.92 25.74 -7.15
C PRO A 835 9.61 25.20 -5.75
N GLU A 836 10.49 25.52 -4.80
CA GLU A 836 10.29 25.23 -3.38
C GLU A 836 9.08 26.00 -2.83
N ASN A 837 8.28 25.33 -2.01
CA ASN A 837 7.15 25.98 -1.33
C ASN A 837 7.40 26.25 0.15
N PHE A 838 8.38 25.57 0.77
CA PHE A 838 8.75 25.73 2.16
C PHE A 838 10.26 25.83 2.34
N ASN A 839 10.71 26.64 3.31
CA ASN A 839 12.13 26.77 3.65
C ASN A 839 12.33 26.98 5.17
N ALA A 840 12.13 25.91 5.94
CA ALA A 840 12.23 25.91 7.41
C ALA A 840 11.50 27.11 8.06
N PRO A 841 10.17 27.27 7.84
CA PRO A 841 9.40 28.43 8.32
C PRO A 841 9.42 28.59 9.84
N LEU A 842 9.53 27.49 10.60
CA LEU A 842 9.66 27.53 12.07
C LEU A 842 10.97 28.15 12.57
N LEU A 843 11.98 28.29 11.69
CA LEU A 843 13.25 28.96 11.99
C LEU A 843 13.26 30.43 11.54
N SER A 844 12.08 31.03 11.35
CA SER A 844 11.95 32.43 10.94
C SER A 844 12.21 33.40 12.09
N TYR A 845 12.92 34.51 11.82
CA TYR A 845 13.24 35.54 12.82
C TYR A 845 12.13 36.59 13.05
N GLY A 846 10.95 36.41 12.45
CA GLY A 846 9.84 37.34 12.50
C GLY A 846 8.74 36.94 11.49
N VAL A 847 7.53 37.45 11.65
CA VAL A 847 6.37 37.10 10.79
C VAL A 847 6.61 37.44 9.32
N ALA A 848 7.32 38.54 9.02
CA ALA A 848 7.74 38.83 7.65
C ALA A 848 8.70 37.78 7.06
N ASP A 849 9.62 37.23 7.86
CA ASP A 849 10.52 36.15 7.43
C ASP A 849 9.80 34.81 7.32
N PHE A 850 8.82 34.57 8.18
CA PHE A 850 7.94 33.41 8.11
C PHE A 850 7.24 33.32 6.74
N TRP A 851 6.60 34.41 6.29
CA TRP A 851 5.91 34.44 4.98
C TRP A 851 6.86 34.35 3.77
N ARG A 852 8.17 34.59 3.94
CA ARG A 852 9.19 34.32 2.91
C ARG A 852 9.63 32.85 2.86
N ARG A 853 9.24 32.05 3.86
CA ARG A 853 9.61 30.63 4.03
C ARG A 853 8.41 29.70 4.03
N TRP A 854 7.20 30.23 4.19
CA TRP A 854 5.93 29.51 4.24
C TRP A 854 5.13 29.76 2.97
N ASN A 855 4.73 28.69 2.28
CA ASN A 855 3.93 28.76 1.04
C ASN A 855 4.49 29.80 0.04
N ILE A 856 5.80 29.70 -0.21
CA ILE A 856 6.62 30.70 -0.91
C ILE A 856 6.02 31.08 -2.27
N THR A 857 5.53 30.09 -3.01
CA THR A 857 4.96 30.33 -4.35
C THR A 857 3.67 31.13 -4.31
N PHE A 858 2.82 30.89 -3.31
CA PHE A 858 1.64 31.71 -3.09
C PHE A 858 2.03 33.13 -2.66
N GLY A 859 3.06 33.28 -1.81
CA GLY A 859 3.63 34.57 -1.47
C GLY A 859 4.12 35.37 -2.69
N HIS A 860 4.82 34.72 -3.62
CA HIS A 860 5.23 35.33 -4.89
C HIS A 860 4.02 35.73 -5.74
N TRP A 861 3.00 34.87 -5.83
CA TRP A 861 1.77 35.19 -6.54
C TRP A 861 1.08 36.44 -5.96
N LEU A 862 0.92 36.51 -4.63
CA LEU A 862 0.32 37.66 -3.95
C LEU A 862 1.14 38.94 -4.20
N ARG A 863 2.47 38.83 -4.18
CA ARG A 863 3.35 39.95 -4.50
C ARG A 863 3.12 40.45 -5.93
N ASP A 864 3.17 39.56 -6.90
CA ASP A 864 3.23 39.91 -8.33
C ASP A 864 1.87 40.33 -8.90
N TYR A 865 0.77 39.83 -8.33
CA TYR A 865 -0.59 40.06 -8.83
C TYR A 865 -1.50 40.92 -7.91
N ILE A 866 -1.09 41.19 -6.67
CA ILE A 866 -1.84 42.07 -5.74
C ILE A 866 -0.96 43.22 -5.24
N TYR A 867 0.15 42.92 -4.56
CA TYR A 867 0.96 43.93 -3.88
C TYR A 867 1.63 44.93 -4.85
N VAL A 868 2.32 44.43 -5.88
CA VAL A 868 3.01 45.26 -6.89
C VAL A 868 2.02 46.06 -7.73
N PRO A 869 0.90 45.50 -8.22
CA PRO A 869 -0.12 46.26 -8.96
C PRO A 869 -0.75 47.42 -8.16
N LEU A 870 -0.81 47.32 -6.83
CA LEU A 870 -1.25 48.41 -5.94
C LEU A 870 -0.15 49.47 -5.67
N GLY A 871 0.98 49.39 -6.38
CA GLY A 871 2.09 50.34 -6.28
C GLY A 871 3.11 50.00 -5.19
N GLY A 872 3.08 48.79 -4.62
CA GLY A 872 4.03 48.36 -3.59
C GLY A 872 5.50 48.29 -4.04
N ALA A 873 5.76 48.30 -5.35
CA ALA A 873 7.13 48.37 -5.90
C ALA A 873 7.74 49.80 -5.84
N TYR A 874 6.92 50.83 -5.61
CA TYR A 874 7.34 52.23 -5.57
C TYR A 874 6.85 52.86 -4.26
N PRO A 875 7.66 52.82 -3.18
CA PRO A 875 7.26 53.34 -1.87
C PRO A 875 6.91 54.83 -1.88
N ARG A 876 7.40 55.57 -2.89
CA ARG A 876 7.11 56.98 -3.14
C ARG A 876 6.31 57.14 -4.44
N ASP A 877 5.30 57.99 -4.42
CA ASP A 877 4.58 58.37 -5.63
C ASP A 877 5.40 59.34 -6.53
N ARG A 878 4.83 59.74 -7.68
CA ARG A 878 5.48 60.68 -8.61
C ARG A 878 5.75 62.08 -8.01
N ARG A 879 5.19 62.40 -6.85
CA ARG A 879 5.37 63.64 -6.10
C ARG A 879 6.30 63.47 -4.91
N GLY A 880 6.91 62.29 -4.74
CA GLY A 880 7.82 61.98 -3.63
C GLY A 880 7.13 61.56 -2.32
N VAL A 881 5.79 61.51 -2.26
CA VAL A 881 5.02 61.19 -1.06
C VAL A 881 5.03 59.69 -0.80
N ARG A 882 5.35 59.27 0.43
CA ARG A 882 5.32 57.86 0.82
C ARG A 882 3.90 57.32 0.76
N ARG A 883 3.68 56.30 -0.07
CA ARG A 883 2.39 55.59 -0.10
C ARG A 883 2.24 54.78 1.19
N PRO A 884 1.05 54.77 1.82
CA PRO A 884 0.82 53.99 3.03
C PRO A 884 0.88 52.49 2.74
N GLU A 885 2.04 51.88 2.98
CA GLU A 885 2.35 50.47 2.71
C GLU A 885 1.41 49.50 3.43
N TRP A 886 0.84 49.91 4.57
CA TRP A 886 -0.13 49.13 5.33
C TRP A 886 -1.38 48.79 4.51
N ARG A 887 -1.80 49.66 3.57
CA ARG A 887 -2.98 49.40 2.72
C ARG A 887 -2.74 48.22 1.79
N ASN A 888 -1.55 48.13 1.20
CA ASN A 888 -1.21 47.05 0.28
C ASN A 888 -1.01 45.73 1.05
N THR A 889 -0.40 45.78 2.23
CA THR A 889 -0.27 44.61 3.11
C THR A 889 -1.63 44.12 3.61
N ALA A 890 -2.53 45.03 4.01
CA ALA A 890 -3.90 44.69 4.40
C ALA A 890 -4.69 44.07 3.24
N ALA A 891 -4.55 44.59 2.02
CA ALA A 891 -5.18 44.02 0.83
C ALA A 891 -4.68 42.59 0.54
N VAL A 892 -3.37 42.34 0.71
CA VAL A 892 -2.79 41.00 0.56
C VAL A 892 -3.40 40.03 1.57
N PHE A 893 -3.36 40.33 2.87
CA PHE A 893 -3.89 39.40 3.87
C PHE A 893 -5.42 39.28 3.85
N GLY A 894 -6.13 40.35 3.50
CA GLY A 894 -7.57 40.31 3.26
C GLY A 894 -7.93 39.40 2.09
N PHE A 895 -7.16 39.44 0.99
CA PHE A 895 -7.31 38.49 -0.09
C PHE A 895 -7.02 37.05 0.35
N VAL A 896 -5.98 36.83 1.15
CA VAL A 896 -5.66 35.48 1.66
C VAL A 896 -6.79 34.93 2.52
N ALA A 897 -7.37 35.74 3.41
CA ALA A 897 -8.53 35.34 4.20
C ALA A 897 -9.73 34.97 3.30
N LEU A 898 -10.03 35.80 2.30
CA LEU A 898 -11.10 35.54 1.34
C LEU A 898 -10.86 34.27 0.50
N TYR A 899 -9.62 34.06 0.06
CA TYR A 899 -9.22 32.88 -0.72
C TYR A 899 -9.44 31.57 0.05
N HIS A 900 -9.10 31.56 1.34
CA HIS A 900 -9.33 30.38 2.18
C HIS A 900 -10.79 30.22 2.58
N LEU A 901 -11.51 31.32 2.81
CA LEU A 901 -12.96 31.31 3.01
C LEU A 901 -13.67 30.64 1.82
N VAL A 902 -13.36 31.07 0.60
CA VAL A 902 -13.89 30.47 -0.63
C VAL A 902 -13.52 29.00 -0.75
N GLY A 903 -12.27 28.63 -0.44
CA GLY A 903 -11.84 27.22 -0.40
C GLY A 903 -12.66 26.38 0.59
N GLY A 904 -12.90 26.92 1.79
CA GLY A 904 -13.74 26.29 2.82
C GLY A 904 -15.18 26.11 2.38
N LEU A 905 -15.78 27.14 1.76
CA LEU A 905 -17.14 27.07 1.20
C LEU A 905 -17.26 26.02 0.09
N LYS A 906 -16.25 25.88 -0.77
CA LYS A 906 -16.21 24.83 -1.80
C LYS A 906 -16.13 23.43 -1.20
N LEU A 907 -15.31 23.29 -0.14
CA LEU A 907 -15.05 22.00 0.49
C LEU A 907 -16.23 21.52 1.35
N LEU A 908 -16.84 22.42 2.12
CA LEU A 908 -17.81 22.07 3.16
C LEU A 908 -19.25 22.46 2.78
N GLY A 909 -19.41 23.39 1.84
CA GLY A 909 -20.70 23.92 1.41
C GLY A 909 -21.13 25.16 2.22
N PRO A 910 -22.05 25.97 1.66
CA PRO A 910 -22.44 27.26 2.24
C PRO A 910 -23.30 27.15 3.51
N GLY A 911 -24.02 26.03 3.69
CA GLY A 911 -24.87 25.79 4.87
C GLY A 911 -24.17 25.10 6.03
N TYR A 912 -22.88 24.78 5.89
CA TYR A 912 -22.16 23.99 6.89
C TYR A 912 -21.79 24.85 8.12
N PHE A 913 -21.69 26.18 7.99
CA PHE A 913 -21.38 27.08 9.11
C PHE A 913 -22.20 28.38 9.14
N PRO A 914 -22.51 28.90 10.34
CA PRO A 914 -23.03 30.26 10.52
C PRO A 914 -22.06 31.33 10.00
N ALA A 915 -22.59 32.45 9.50
CA ALA A 915 -21.78 33.56 8.96
C ALA A 915 -20.72 34.10 9.95
N LEU A 916 -21.03 34.11 11.25
CA LEU A 916 -20.12 34.56 12.31
C LEU A 916 -18.91 33.63 12.51
N SER A 917 -19.01 32.36 12.10
CA SER A 917 -17.91 31.40 12.20
C SER A 917 -16.73 31.73 11.27
N TYR A 918 -16.90 32.70 10.36
CA TYR A 918 -15.84 33.18 9.48
C TYR A 918 -15.09 34.41 10.01
N LEU A 919 -15.56 35.05 11.10
CA LEU A 919 -14.90 36.19 11.74
C LEU A 919 -13.42 35.93 12.11
N PRO A 920 -13.00 34.72 12.53
CA PRO A 920 -11.58 34.40 12.76
C PRO A 920 -10.66 34.67 11.57
N TRP A 921 -11.13 34.49 10.32
CA TRP A 921 -10.32 34.76 9.12
C TRP A 921 -10.05 36.26 8.96
N THR A 922 -10.99 37.12 9.35
CA THR A 922 -10.81 38.58 9.34
C THR A 922 -9.82 39.01 10.42
N LEU A 923 -9.95 38.48 11.64
CA LEU A 923 -9.01 38.73 12.74
C LEU A 923 -7.60 38.26 12.38
N TRP A 924 -7.50 37.09 11.74
CA TRP A 924 -6.24 36.56 11.23
C TRP A 924 -5.58 37.50 10.22
N ALA A 925 -6.34 38.07 9.28
CA ALA A 925 -5.83 38.98 8.27
C ALA A 925 -5.31 40.30 8.88
N VAL A 926 -6.10 40.88 9.79
CA VAL A 926 -5.70 42.10 10.52
C VAL A 926 -4.44 41.85 11.33
N GLY A 927 -4.43 40.74 12.07
CA GLY A 927 -3.28 40.35 12.87
C GLY A 927 -2.01 40.20 12.02
N ASN A 928 -2.04 39.43 10.94
CA ASN A 928 -0.87 39.23 10.07
C ASN A 928 -0.41 40.53 9.42
N THR A 929 -1.34 41.43 9.09
CA THR A 929 -1.01 42.76 8.57
C THR A 929 -0.17 43.54 9.57
N VAL A 930 -0.63 43.62 10.82
CA VAL A 930 0.10 44.31 11.90
C VAL A 930 1.46 43.66 12.14
N ALA A 931 1.49 42.33 12.27
CA ALA A 931 2.71 41.60 12.59
C ALA A 931 3.78 41.68 11.49
N VAL A 932 3.40 41.65 10.21
CA VAL A 932 4.35 41.87 9.10
C VAL A 932 4.89 43.29 9.10
N LEU A 933 4.03 44.29 9.34
CA LEU A 933 4.46 45.70 9.38
C LEU A 933 5.44 45.96 10.53
N MET A 934 5.24 45.31 11.69
CA MET A 934 6.11 45.41 12.86
C MET A 934 7.45 44.67 12.67
N THR A 935 7.46 43.53 11.98
CA THR A 935 8.64 42.63 11.94
C THR A 935 9.49 42.74 10.67
N ARG A 936 9.05 43.49 9.65
CA ARG A 936 9.76 43.59 8.35
C ARG A 936 11.18 44.15 8.39
N GLY A 937 11.51 44.96 9.41
CA GLY A 937 12.82 45.60 9.57
C GLY A 937 13.81 44.81 10.44
N LEU A 938 13.39 43.68 11.01
CA LEU A 938 14.26 42.85 11.84
C LEU A 938 15.29 42.12 10.95
N ALA A 939 16.55 42.54 11.06
CA ALA A 939 17.67 41.88 10.40
C ALA A 939 18.00 40.54 11.10
N ARG A 940 18.64 39.60 10.36
CA ARG A 940 19.17 38.36 10.95
C ARG A 940 20.23 38.73 12.00
N PRO A 941 20.04 38.42 13.30
CA PRO A 941 21.08 38.66 14.28
C PRO A 941 22.25 37.69 14.04
N ALA A 942 23.50 38.16 14.18
CA ALA A 942 24.70 37.34 14.02
C ALA A 942 24.83 36.24 15.10
N ARG A 943 24.10 36.37 16.22
CA ARG A 943 23.92 35.36 17.27
C ARG A 943 22.46 35.36 17.76
N ILE A 944 21.86 34.19 17.92
CA ILE A 944 20.51 34.05 18.49
C ILE A 944 20.63 34.20 20.02
N GLY A 945 20.42 35.41 20.54
CA GLY A 945 20.25 35.65 21.97
C GLY A 945 18.83 35.36 22.45
N VAL A 946 18.59 35.45 23.76
CA VAL A 946 17.28 35.22 24.41
C VAL A 946 16.16 36.06 23.78
N LEU A 947 16.46 37.31 23.41
CA LEU A 947 15.51 38.20 22.71
C LEU A 947 15.10 37.68 21.32
N GLY A 948 16.05 37.09 20.59
CA GLY A 948 15.80 36.46 19.30
C GLY A 948 14.94 35.19 19.42
N ALA A 949 15.19 34.38 20.45
CA ALA A 949 14.35 33.24 20.78
C ALA A 949 12.91 33.67 21.16
N GLY A 950 12.77 34.77 21.91
CA GLY A 950 11.46 35.35 22.26
C GLY A 950 10.67 35.83 21.03
N VAL A 951 11.30 36.51 20.07
CA VAL A 951 10.66 36.94 18.82
C VAL A 951 10.27 35.74 17.94
N ILE A 952 11.10 34.70 17.88
CA ILE A 952 10.78 33.45 17.19
C ILE A 952 9.58 32.77 17.85
N ALA A 953 9.59 32.63 19.18
CA ALA A 953 8.50 32.02 19.95
C ALA A 953 7.19 32.80 19.78
N LEU A 954 7.23 34.14 19.81
CA LEU A 954 6.07 35.00 19.58
C LEU A 954 5.57 34.90 18.13
N THR A 955 6.48 34.82 17.15
CA THR A 955 6.16 34.63 15.72
C THR A 955 5.50 33.28 15.45
N VAL A 956 6.04 32.22 16.06
CA VAL A 956 5.50 30.86 16.00
C VAL A 956 4.15 30.81 16.72
N ALA A 957 4.04 31.36 17.93
CA ALA A 957 2.78 31.45 18.67
C ALA A 957 1.71 32.22 17.88
N PHE A 958 2.05 33.38 17.32
CA PHE A 958 1.15 34.20 16.52
C PHE A 958 0.70 33.49 15.23
N SER A 959 1.62 32.83 14.54
CA SER A 959 1.34 32.10 13.30
C SER A 959 0.57 30.80 13.57
N CYS A 960 0.89 30.09 14.65
CA CYS A 960 0.19 28.89 15.11
C CYS A 960 -1.22 29.22 15.58
N VAL A 961 -1.39 30.25 16.41
CA VAL A 961 -2.72 30.73 16.83
C VAL A 961 -3.50 31.15 15.62
N GLY A 962 -2.96 32.04 14.78
CA GLY A 962 -3.66 32.53 13.59
C GLY A 962 -4.09 31.42 12.62
N HIS A 963 -3.19 30.49 12.28
CA HIS A 963 -3.55 29.37 11.43
C HIS A 963 -4.49 28.40 12.13
N ALA A 964 -4.35 28.16 13.45
CA ALA A 964 -5.30 27.37 14.21
C ALA A 964 -6.68 28.06 14.28
N THR A 965 -6.76 29.40 14.32
CA THR A 965 -8.05 30.11 14.34
C THR A 965 -8.85 29.94 13.05
N ALA A 966 -8.14 29.94 11.93
CA ALA A 966 -8.64 29.59 10.62
C ALA A 966 -9.11 28.12 10.50
N LEU A 967 -8.70 27.26 11.44
CA LEU A 967 -8.83 25.80 11.38
C LEU A 967 -9.67 25.20 12.54
N PHE A 968 -10.18 26.02 13.47
CA PHE A 968 -11.15 25.56 14.49
C PHE A 968 -12.41 25.02 13.81
N PRO A 969 -13.09 24.01 14.39
CA PRO A 969 -14.37 23.53 13.88
C PRO A 969 -15.32 24.72 13.88
N PRO A 970 -15.72 25.21 12.71
CA PRO A 970 -16.63 26.33 12.66
C PRO A 970 -18.00 25.81 13.16
N GLY A 971 -18.56 26.44 14.18
CA GLY A 971 -19.55 25.82 15.07
C GLY A 971 -19.16 25.89 16.54
N MET A 972 -17.88 26.11 16.85
CA MET A 972 -17.48 26.57 18.19
C MET A 972 -18.12 27.95 18.45
N PRO A 973 -18.91 28.13 19.52
CA PRO A 973 -19.51 29.41 19.84
C PRO A 973 -18.41 30.45 20.09
N LEU A 974 -18.69 31.72 19.79
CA LEU A 974 -17.75 32.83 20.02
C LEU A 974 -17.22 32.83 21.46
N THR A 975 -18.02 32.37 22.44
CA THR A 975 -17.63 32.19 23.84
C THR A 975 -16.57 31.11 24.03
N GLY A 976 -16.63 29.98 23.32
CA GLY A 976 -15.61 28.92 23.36
C GLY A 976 -14.30 29.35 22.68
N LEU A 977 -14.41 30.06 21.56
CA LEU A 977 -13.27 30.63 20.85
C LEU A 977 -12.61 31.72 21.70
N TRP A 978 -13.40 32.58 22.34
CA TRP A 978 -12.96 33.59 23.31
C TRP A 978 -12.38 32.98 24.59
N ALA A 979 -12.92 31.88 25.10
CA ALA A 979 -12.39 31.16 26.26
C ALA A 979 -11.00 30.55 25.96
N ILE A 980 -10.80 30.03 24.74
CA ILE A 980 -9.48 29.60 24.28
C ILE A 980 -8.54 30.81 24.18
N TYR A 981 -8.94 31.90 23.51
CA TYR A 981 -8.11 33.11 23.41
C TYR A 981 -7.72 33.69 24.77
N ARG A 982 -8.66 33.76 25.71
CA ARG A 982 -8.44 34.23 27.09
C ARG A 982 -7.52 33.32 27.91
N ARG A 983 -7.45 32.03 27.57
CA ARG A 983 -6.50 31.07 28.17
C ARG A 983 -5.14 31.05 27.46
N LEU A 984 -5.09 31.38 26.17
CA LEU A 984 -3.85 31.44 25.39
C LEU A 984 -3.04 32.71 25.71
N VAL A 985 -3.71 33.82 26.01
CA VAL A 985 -3.09 35.08 26.42
C VAL A 985 -3.16 35.16 27.95
N PRO A 986 -2.08 34.85 28.69
CA PRO A 986 -2.02 35.25 30.09
C PRO A 986 -2.04 36.79 30.10
N LEU A 987 -3.03 37.38 30.78
CA LEU A 987 -3.01 38.80 31.11
C LEU A 987 -1.76 39.13 31.94
#